data_AF-B6XGD5-F1
#
_entry.id   AF-B6XGD5-F1
#
_cell.length_a   1.000
_cell.length_b   1.000
_cell.length_c   1.000
_cell.angle_alpha   90.00
_cell.angle_beta   90.00
_cell.angle_gamma   90.00
#
_symmetry.space_group_name_H-M   'P 1'
#
loop_
_entity.id
_entity.type
_entity.pdbx_description
1 polymer ?
#
loop_
_entity_poly.entity_id
_entity_poly.type
_entity_poly.pdbx_seq_one_letter_code
_entity_poly.pdbx_strand_id
1 'polypeptide(L)'
;MGKDSHESLFTAAKQVYTHIKKDADLMNKVSDIKSGYKRHGEWNESLTNQKVALEEKITDIIYMNYSRTTPVGIEGLNIIEQKKFLADFKQYLSENKNIEVKVQGKNDNKFSSLTDDELLDGSAYRILPKNYRERYNSRTMLMSRLTVNVKKEYFADLAKALMQLYENDPNKKVMQAKIMGPKKLGRITDQAVIYFSEASLQSATEISQQLKTLLPADAMIEHVPMGMYRIDKGFSYSETLEGQSSSHGESRAEMIAKGIVSSLISDKPLEQSLTKVLRVHGYDAEQPALLSQSVKETYFDISITGSGTHSDNHSSPDIEKFKQDPIEFSRNYNINTKVLNSILQIPSEGNISFSKIFGKGYQVEYVDSSDEQNQRYIIDCYLLDSRARNKESKYVEYIDIPKDHPEKDFLFTGLLRGESIVVTVLDSEHYRIYRDNRADASLLYDNVVMAVDARDYILPEKNISKANAFMHFNGDEWKLIVQPQRNRISLSAEDNIVKVQKAGDYNLSDRTQRFENARDSVHRELKMLAKKVNVKIGDIPSETVFLAESQYSETQPSELLESHSSLKTWLDIGSQLQQKLDIQIQELKKNRQILEESLIGVMDITRKKKIENAIEMNKTIISMQNRQYGELFYHLREVEYSWLWQRIKANQGMSAVVKIKEFDPNMGINSPYAYHLTINERYENLIYLHKLTRNMRFKNEFSEGIKQYKEISILDVNDTVPSQLLKKMYVTNEYTARERGALYRVIQETTYEEYISHVLTQTGKISEFFSEAGSKTNRLIPQDFYLSLVRSESGGRCYPLVRGMSVGLAREGHLGADKLIDKLYIAAADPEGRDALLLQDSLKRLHSNVEAVEASFSHGIMDLKKIQTLLELKSETMMFAINSKSHSMLVGKTVSGEQSTYYFYDPNFGLFSFKNSKRLFSSLNKFLRKRKWLITIQPMKLIINLHLNWFLLIRMKWRRCLLATI
;
A
#
# COMPACT_ATOMS: atom_id res chain seq x y z
N MET A 1 16.93 20.15 -1.72
CA MET A 1 17.11 19.14 -2.78
C MET A 1 15.97 18.17 -2.70
N GLY A 2 15.14 18.13 -3.74
CA GLY A 2 14.01 17.21 -3.88
C GLY A 2 12.73 17.50 -3.10
N LYS A 3 12.71 18.48 -2.18
CA LYS A 3 11.63 18.67 -1.17
C LYS A 3 10.22 19.01 -1.72
N ASP A 4 10.03 19.19 -3.03
CA ASP A 4 8.81 19.78 -3.58
C ASP A 4 8.01 18.85 -4.50
N SER A 5 8.45 17.61 -4.78
CA SER A 5 7.61 16.74 -5.64
C SER A 5 6.29 16.37 -4.96
N HIS A 6 6.31 16.15 -3.64
CA HIS A 6 5.10 15.94 -2.84
C HIS A 6 4.27 17.22 -2.74
N GLU A 7 4.88 18.31 -2.30
CA GLU A 7 4.17 19.58 -2.08
C GLU A 7 3.55 20.12 -3.37
N SER A 8 4.29 20.16 -4.49
CA SER A 8 3.74 20.56 -5.79
C SER A 8 2.60 19.65 -6.28
N LEU A 9 2.73 18.32 -6.16
CA LEU A 9 1.68 17.39 -6.57
C LEU A 9 0.41 17.56 -5.72
N PHE A 10 0.55 17.63 -4.39
CA PHE A 10 -0.58 17.74 -3.48
C PHE A 10 -1.22 19.13 -3.54
N THR A 11 -0.45 20.19 -3.81
CA THR A 11 -0.98 21.54 -4.04
C THR A 11 -1.82 21.57 -5.31
N ALA A 12 -1.32 21.03 -6.42
CA ALA A 12 -2.08 20.94 -7.65
C ALA A 12 -3.32 20.04 -7.49
N ALA A 13 -3.20 18.93 -6.75
CA ALA A 13 -4.35 18.09 -6.40
C ALA A 13 -5.42 18.86 -5.64
N LYS A 14 -5.05 19.70 -4.66
CA LYS A 14 -5.98 20.55 -3.90
C LYS A 14 -6.65 21.61 -4.78
N GLN A 15 -5.90 22.23 -5.69
CA GLN A 15 -6.44 23.21 -6.63
C GLN A 15 -7.47 22.57 -7.57
N VAL A 16 -7.12 21.44 -8.18
CA VAL A 16 -8.03 20.71 -9.07
C VAL A 16 -9.22 20.18 -8.29
N TYR A 17 -9.02 19.59 -7.11
CA TYR A 17 -10.12 19.14 -6.26
C TYR A 17 -11.12 20.26 -5.95
N THR A 18 -10.65 21.48 -5.71
CA THR A 18 -11.48 22.67 -5.51
C THR A 18 -12.23 23.07 -6.79
N HIS A 19 -11.58 22.97 -7.95
CA HIS A 19 -12.21 23.22 -9.24
C HIS A 19 -13.29 22.18 -9.56
N ILE A 20 -13.00 20.89 -9.41
CA ILE A 20 -13.96 19.79 -9.62
C ILE A 20 -15.17 19.96 -8.72
N LYS A 21 -15.00 20.33 -7.45
CA LYS A 21 -16.12 20.60 -6.54
C LYS A 21 -17.05 21.74 -6.99
N LYS A 22 -16.58 22.64 -7.83
CA LYS A 22 -17.35 23.76 -8.40
C LYS A 22 -17.95 23.44 -9.77
N ASP A 23 -17.47 22.38 -10.43
CA ASP A 23 -17.98 21.93 -11.73
C ASP A 23 -19.22 21.06 -11.54
N ALA A 24 -20.38 21.61 -11.93
CA ALA A 24 -21.67 20.96 -11.73
C ALA A 24 -21.78 19.63 -12.50
N ASP A 25 -21.23 19.53 -13.71
CA ASP A 25 -21.34 18.34 -14.55
C ASP A 25 -20.47 17.20 -14.00
N LEU A 26 -19.26 17.51 -13.55
CA LEU A 26 -18.36 16.53 -12.93
C LEU A 26 -18.90 16.08 -11.58
N MET A 27 -19.43 17.00 -10.77
CA MET A 27 -20.07 16.63 -9.50
C MET A 27 -21.38 15.87 -9.71
N ASN A 28 -22.10 16.10 -10.81
CA ASN A 28 -23.23 15.26 -11.22
C ASN A 28 -22.76 13.84 -11.52
N LYS A 29 -21.67 13.64 -12.30
CA LYS A 29 -21.09 12.32 -12.52
C LYS A 29 -20.61 11.64 -11.24
N VAL A 30 -19.94 12.38 -10.33
CA VAL A 30 -19.58 11.89 -9.00
C VAL A 30 -20.83 11.46 -8.24
N SER A 31 -21.87 12.29 -8.27
CA SER A 31 -23.16 11.99 -7.65
C SER A 31 -23.82 10.78 -8.29
N ASP A 32 -23.73 10.59 -9.60
CA ASP A 32 -24.29 9.44 -10.32
C ASP A 32 -23.54 8.16 -9.96
N ILE A 33 -22.21 8.18 -9.89
CA ILE A 33 -21.42 7.03 -9.42
C ILE A 33 -21.68 6.75 -7.94
N LYS A 34 -21.75 7.79 -7.10
CA LYS A 34 -22.11 7.62 -5.68
C LYS A 34 -23.55 7.12 -5.54
N SER A 35 -24.49 7.55 -6.37
CA SER A 35 -25.88 7.08 -6.33
C SER A 35 -25.96 5.65 -6.86
N GLY A 36 -25.22 5.34 -7.92
CA GLY A 36 -25.14 4.02 -8.53
C GLY A 36 -24.46 3.00 -7.62
N TYR A 37 -23.25 3.27 -7.11
CA TYR A 37 -22.56 2.42 -6.10
C TYR A 37 -23.36 2.28 -4.81
N LYS A 38 -24.36 3.13 -4.61
CA LYS A 38 -25.29 2.94 -3.50
C LYS A 38 -26.40 1.97 -3.83
N ARG A 39 -26.97 2.19 -5.02
CA ARG A 39 -28.16 1.53 -5.55
C ARG A 39 -27.86 0.06 -5.76
N HIS A 40 -26.66 -0.25 -6.23
CA HIS A 40 -26.18 -1.61 -6.40
C HIS A 40 -25.43 -2.13 -5.18
N GLY A 41 -25.06 -1.24 -4.26
CA GLY A 41 -24.17 -1.49 -3.14
C GLY A 41 -22.71 -1.74 -3.58
N GLU A 42 -22.47 -2.51 -4.65
CA GLU A 42 -21.16 -2.94 -5.12
C GLU A 42 -20.73 -2.13 -6.33
N TRP A 43 -19.44 -2.28 -6.62
CA TRP A 43 -18.92 -1.98 -7.94
C TRP A 43 -19.42 -3.03 -8.90
N ASN A 44 -20.31 -2.64 -9.81
CA ASN A 44 -20.61 -3.41 -11.00
C ASN A 44 -19.87 -2.82 -12.22
N GLU A 45 -19.93 -3.50 -13.35
CA GLU A 45 -19.23 -3.12 -14.57
C GLU A 45 -19.62 -1.70 -15.04
N SER A 46 -20.91 -1.36 -15.03
CA SER A 46 -21.39 -0.03 -15.44
C SER A 46 -20.83 1.10 -14.57
N LEU A 47 -20.81 0.92 -13.25
CA LEU A 47 -20.28 1.92 -12.32
C LEU A 47 -18.77 2.01 -12.36
N THR A 48 -18.12 0.87 -12.57
CA THR A 48 -16.68 0.82 -12.78
C THR A 48 -16.34 1.60 -14.04
N ASN A 49 -17.08 1.41 -15.14
CA ASN A 49 -16.90 2.15 -16.39
C ASN A 49 -17.20 3.65 -16.23
N GLN A 50 -18.24 4.03 -15.47
CA GLN A 50 -18.52 5.44 -15.18
C GLN A 50 -17.44 6.09 -14.31
N LYS A 51 -16.93 5.36 -13.31
CA LYS A 51 -15.81 5.81 -12.48
C LYS A 51 -14.56 5.99 -13.32
N VAL A 52 -14.21 5.02 -14.15
CA VAL A 52 -13.07 5.09 -15.07
C VAL A 52 -13.24 6.29 -16.02
N ALA A 53 -14.41 6.47 -16.63
CA ALA A 53 -14.69 7.62 -17.50
C ALA A 53 -14.62 8.98 -16.77
N LEU A 54 -14.96 9.01 -15.48
CA LEU A 54 -14.79 10.20 -14.65
C LEU A 54 -13.30 10.44 -14.31
N GLU A 55 -12.57 9.39 -13.96
CA GLU A 55 -11.12 9.43 -13.73
C GLU A 55 -10.40 9.91 -14.99
N GLU A 56 -10.75 9.40 -16.17
CA GLU A 56 -10.23 9.85 -17.48
C GLU A 56 -10.53 11.33 -17.73
N LYS A 57 -11.78 11.77 -17.57
CA LYS A 57 -12.14 13.18 -17.78
C LYS A 57 -11.40 14.13 -16.83
N ILE A 58 -11.22 13.72 -15.57
CA ILE A 58 -10.45 14.52 -14.60
C ILE A 58 -8.94 14.46 -14.92
N THR A 59 -8.45 13.32 -15.38
CA THR A 59 -7.07 13.14 -15.87
C THR A 59 -6.80 14.12 -17.01
N ASP A 60 -7.71 14.25 -17.98
CA ASP A 60 -7.57 15.22 -19.07
C ASP A 60 -7.48 16.66 -18.57
N ILE A 61 -8.31 17.05 -17.60
CA ILE A 61 -8.28 18.40 -17.00
C ILE A 61 -6.92 18.65 -16.34
N ILE A 62 -6.44 17.71 -15.53
CA ILE A 62 -5.16 17.84 -14.83
C ILE A 62 -4.01 17.86 -15.84
N TYR A 63 -4.04 16.98 -16.84
CA TYR A 63 -3.02 16.90 -17.88
C TYR A 63 -2.97 18.18 -18.73
N MET A 64 -4.13 18.77 -19.05
CA MET A 64 -4.18 20.05 -19.75
C MET A 64 -3.61 21.19 -18.90
N ASN A 65 -3.89 21.21 -17.59
CA ASN A 65 -3.28 22.19 -16.67
C ASN A 65 -1.77 21.99 -16.55
N TYR A 66 -1.32 20.74 -16.39
CA TYR A 66 0.08 20.37 -16.39
C TYR A 66 0.78 20.84 -17.67
N SER A 67 0.25 20.46 -18.85
CA SER A 67 0.88 20.74 -20.14
C SER A 67 0.96 22.23 -20.46
N ARG A 68 0.00 23.04 -19.98
CA ARG A 68 -0.05 24.49 -20.16
C ARG A 68 0.80 25.27 -19.15
N THR A 69 1.37 24.61 -18.14
CA THR A 69 2.23 25.29 -17.17
C THR A 69 3.60 25.52 -17.79
N THR A 70 3.81 26.68 -18.42
CA THR A 70 5.07 27.02 -19.09
C THR A 70 6.11 27.58 -18.12
N PRO A 71 7.41 27.41 -18.40
CA PRO A 71 8.47 28.12 -17.70
C PRO A 71 8.20 29.63 -17.62
N VAL A 72 8.42 30.24 -16.45
CA VAL A 72 8.15 31.68 -16.26
C VAL A 72 9.09 32.50 -17.15
N GLY A 73 8.51 33.41 -17.95
CA GLY A 73 9.27 34.32 -18.82
C GLY A 73 9.75 33.70 -20.14
N ILE A 74 9.29 32.50 -20.51
CA ILE A 74 9.56 31.93 -21.83
C ILE A 74 8.47 32.32 -22.83
N GLU A 75 8.87 32.63 -24.05
CA GLU A 75 7.96 32.86 -25.18
C GLU A 75 8.09 31.75 -26.21
N GLY A 76 6.98 31.48 -26.91
CA GLY A 76 6.99 30.54 -28.03
C GLY A 76 7.59 31.17 -29.30
N LEU A 77 8.10 30.31 -30.18
CA LEU A 77 8.65 30.76 -31.47
C LEU A 77 7.56 31.42 -32.34
N ASN A 78 7.87 32.57 -32.94
CA ASN A 78 7.05 33.18 -33.98
C ASN A 78 7.20 32.42 -35.32
N ILE A 79 6.40 32.76 -36.34
CA ILE A 79 6.37 32.01 -37.62
C ILE A 79 7.74 31.97 -38.31
N ILE A 80 8.52 33.06 -38.25
CA ILE A 80 9.85 33.15 -38.86
C ILE A 80 10.84 32.26 -38.07
N GLU A 81 10.82 32.37 -36.74
CA GLU A 81 11.66 31.57 -35.84
C GLU A 81 11.34 30.07 -35.95
N GLN A 82 10.08 29.69 -36.14
CA GLN A 82 9.66 28.29 -36.34
C GLN A 82 10.27 27.70 -37.62
N LYS A 83 10.20 28.44 -38.73
CA LYS A 83 10.81 28.03 -40.01
C LYS A 83 12.33 27.94 -39.90
N LYS A 84 12.95 28.90 -39.22
CA LYS A 84 14.40 28.88 -38.94
C LYS A 84 14.80 27.65 -38.12
N PHE A 85 14.11 27.39 -37.01
CA PHE A 85 14.35 26.21 -36.18
C PHE A 85 14.22 24.91 -36.98
N LEU A 86 13.21 24.79 -37.86
CA LEU A 86 13.04 23.60 -38.69
C LEU A 86 14.20 23.44 -39.69
N ALA A 87 14.67 24.53 -40.29
CA ALA A 87 15.83 24.50 -41.19
C ALA A 87 17.10 24.07 -40.45
N ASP A 88 17.38 24.68 -39.28
CA ASP A 88 18.52 24.34 -38.43
C ASP A 88 18.44 22.86 -37.98
N PHE A 89 17.25 22.38 -37.59
CA PHE A 89 17.02 20.98 -37.21
C PHE A 89 17.30 20.00 -38.36
N LYS A 90 16.83 20.30 -39.58
CA LYS A 90 17.10 19.48 -40.78
C LYS A 90 18.60 19.43 -41.08
N GLN A 91 19.29 20.56 -40.95
CA GLN A 91 20.74 20.63 -41.13
C GLN A 91 21.46 19.72 -40.13
N TYR A 92 21.20 19.87 -38.83
CA TYR A 92 21.85 19.05 -37.79
C TYR A 92 21.55 17.55 -37.96
N LEU A 93 20.33 17.20 -38.39
CA LEU A 93 19.98 15.82 -38.69
C LEU A 93 20.78 15.27 -39.87
N SER A 94 21.01 16.07 -40.91
CA SER A 94 21.79 15.64 -42.09
C SER A 94 23.28 15.40 -41.76
N GLU A 95 23.80 16.09 -40.74
CA GLU A 95 25.16 15.96 -40.24
C GLU A 95 25.32 14.71 -39.34
N ASN A 96 24.23 14.21 -38.73
CA ASN A 96 24.29 13.08 -37.80
C ASN A 96 23.80 11.76 -38.41
N LYS A 97 24.73 10.86 -38.73
CA LYS A 97 24.43 9.56 -39.34
C LYS A 97 23.99 8.47 -38.35
N ASN A 98 24.05 8.72 -37.04
CA ASN A 98 23.83 7.71 -36.00
C ASN A 98 22.42 7.73 -35.40
N ILE A 99 21.55 8.63 -35.86
CA ILE A 99 20.19 8.81 -35.37
C ILE A 99 19.16 8.69 -36.49
N GLU A 100 17.92 8.47 -36.09
CA GLU A 100 16.69 8.58 -36.88
C GLU A 100 15.75 9.54 -36.14
N VAL A 101 15.01 10.36 -36.88
CA VAL A 101 13.98 11.21 -36.28
C VAL A 101 12.61 10.74 -36.74
N LYS A 102 11.66 10.67 -35.79
CA LYS A 102 10.25 10.41 -36.06
C LYS A 102 9.38 11.51 -35.50
N VAL A 103 8.32 11.90 -36.22
CA VAL A 103 7.34 12.86 -35.73
C VAL A 103 6.26 12.13 -34.94
N GLN A 104 6.03 12.55 -33.70
CA GLN A 104 5.01 11.94 -32.85
C GLN A 104 3.63 12.06 -33.49
N GLY A 105 2.96 10.92 -33.71
CA GLY A 105 1.69 10.81 -34.43
C GLY A 105 1.82 10.45 -35.92
N LYS A 106 3.04 10.44 -36.47
CA LYS A 106 3.37 10.04 -37.84
C LYS A 106 4.58 9.09 -37.87
N ASN A 107 4.54 8.05 -37.04
CA ASN A 107 5.70 7.19 -36.77
C ASN A 107 6.11 6.29 -37.95
N ASP A 108 5.21 6.08 -38.91
CA ASP A 108 5.41 5.23 -40.09
C ASP A 108 6.00 6.00 -41.28
N ASN A 109 5.94 7.33 -41.26
CA ASN A 109 6.53 8.20 -42.26
C ASN A 109 8.00 8.49 -41.91
N LYS A 110 8.86 8.53 -42.92
CA LYS A 110 10.22 9.03 -42.75
C LYS A 110 10.17 10.55 -42.54
N PHE A 111 11.02 11.07 -41.66
CA PHE A 111 11.10 12.53 -41.45
C PHE A 111 11.33 13.29 -42.76
N SER A 112 12.17 12.75 -43.65
CA SER A 112 12.48 13.33 -44.95
C SER A 112 11.33 13.28 -45.97
N SER A 113 10.30 12.47 -45.74
CA SER A 113 9.14 12.37 -46.64
C SER A 113 7.97 13.26 -46.24
N LEU A 114 8.07 13.96 -45.09
CA LEU A 114 7.04 14.89 -44.62
C LEU A 114 7.31 16.28 -45.17
N THR A 115 6.24 16.99 -45.52
CA THR A 115 6.29 18.39 -45.95
C THR A 115 6.65 19.33 -44.80
N ASP A 116 7.13 20.53 -45.11
CA ASP A 116 7.52 21.51 -44.08
C ASP A 116 6.35 21.91 -43.18
N ASP A 117 5.15 22.05 -43.74
CA ASP A 117 3.94 22.33 -42.96
C ASP A 117 3.62 21.20 -41.98
N GLU A 118 3.71 19.94 -42.42
CA GLU A 118 3.52 18.78 -41.56
C GLU A 118 4.57 18.66 -40.47
N LEU A 119 5.81 19.06 -40.73
CA LEU A 119 6.89 19.10 -39.75
C LEU A 119 6.64 20.23 -38.74
N LEU A 120 6.26 21.42 -39.20
CA LEU A 120 5.92 22.57 -38.33
C LEU A 120 4.75 22.26 -37.40
N ASP A 121 3.76 21.48 -37.87
CA ASP A 121 2.61 20.99 -37.10
C ASP A 121 2.90 19.77 -36.23
N GLY A 122 4.09 19.18 -36.36
CA GLY A 122 4.51 18.04 -35.56
C GLY A 122 4.42 18.33 -34.08
N SER A 123 3.80 17.43 -33.31
CA SER A 123 3.68 17.62 -31.85
C SER A 123 5.05 17.56 -31.16
N ALA A 124 5.92 16.66 -31.61
CA ALA A 124 7.28 16.52 -31.11
C ALA A 124 8.12 15.69 -32.08
N TYR A 125 9.43 15.92 -32.07
CA TYR A 125 10.41 15.15 -32.81
C TYR A 125 11.10 14.19 -31.86
N ARG A 126 10.88 12.89 -32.06
CA ARG A 126 11.56 11.81 -31.34
C ARG A 126 12.89 11.53 -32.04
N ILE A 127 13.98 11.73 -31.32
CA ILE A 127 15.34 11.47 -31.76
C ILE A 127 15.71 10.08 -31.23
N LEU A 128 15.82 9.12 -32.13
CA LEU A 128 16.09 7.72 -31.85
C LEU A 128 17.51 7.38 -32.32
N PRO A 129 18.39 6.82 -31.50
CA PRO A 129 19.66 6.32 -31.99
C PRO A 129 19.43 5.09 -32.88
N LYS A 130 20.28 4.84 -33.88
CA LYS A 130 20.13 3.66 -34.76
C LYS A 130 20.21 2.34 -33.99
N ASN A 131 20.93 2.31 -32.87
CA ASN A 131 20.94 1.19 -31.93
C ASN A 131 19.85 1.28 -30.85
N TYR A 132 18.74 1.98 -31.12
CA TYR A 132 17.59 2.11 -30.21
C TYR A 132 17.12 0.76 -29.68
N ARG A 133 17.06 -0.28 -30.52
CA ARG A 133 16.65 -1.64 -30.10
C ARG A 133 17.57 -2.27 -29.05
N GLU A 134 18.85 -1.88 -29.00
CA GLU A 134 19.80 -2.37 -27.99
C GLU A 134 19.69 -1.59 -26.67
N ARG A 135 19.25 -0.32 -26.75
CA ARG A 135 19.06 0.59 -25.61
C ARG A 135 17.68 0.43 -24.97
N TYR A 136 16.69 0.10 -25.79
CA TYR A 136 15.34 -0.23 -25.39
C TYR A 136 15.33 -1.63 -24.79
N ASN A 137 15.12 -1.69 -23.49
CA ASN A 137 15.01 -2.95 -22.81
C ASN A 137 13.53 -3.26 -22.59
N SER A 138 12.93 -4.08 -23.47
CA SER A 138 11.53 -4.52 -23.35
C SER A 138 11.26 -5.37 -22.11
N ARG A 139 12.29 -5.63 -21.30
CA ARG A 139 12.28 -6.44 -20.09
C ARG A 139 12.25 -5.55 -18.82
N THR A 140 12.47 -4.24 -18.94
CA THR A 140 12.53 -3.36 -17.77
C THR A 140 11.13 -2.91 -17.36
N MET A 141 10.64 -3.41 -16.23
CA MET A 141 9.43 -2.87 -15.60
C MET A 141 9.58 -1.43 -15.10
N LEU A 142 10.80 -0.86 -15.06
CA LEU A 142 11.02 0.53 -14.65
C LEU A 142 11.56 1.37 -15.79
N MET A 143 11.02 2.57 -15.91
CA MET A 143 11.51 3.60 -16.81
C MET A 143 11.72 4.89 -16.01
N SER A 144 12.53 5.78 -16.53
CA SER A 144 12.55 7.15 -16.02
C SER A 144 12.74 8.16 -17.12
N ARG A 145 12.49 9.42 -16.78
CA ARG A 145 12.62 10.53 -17.71
C ARG A 145 13.19 11.77 -17.06
N LEU A 146 13.89 12.55 -17.89
CA LEU A 146 14.44 13.85 -17.58
C LEU A 146 13.83 14.88 -18.52
N THR A 147 13.03 15.80 -17.98
CA THR A 147 12.55 16.99 -18.68
C THR A 147 13.66 18.04 -18.69
N VAL A 148 13.83 18.68 -19.84
CA VAL A 148 14.81 19.75 -20.08
C VAL A 148 14.10 21.01 -20.56
N ASN A 149 14.40 22.14 -19.92
CA ASN A 149 13.90 23.46 -20.29
C ASN A 149 15.05 24.45 -20.45
N VAL A 150 15.10 25.12 -21.59
CA VAL A 150 16.07 26.17 -21.94
C VAL A 150 15.33 27.45 -22.35
N LYS A 151 16.03 28.58 -22.38
CA LYS A 151 15.48 29.84 -22.92
C LYS A 151 15.22 29.72 -24.43
N LYS A 152 14.34 30.58 -24.96
CA LYS A 152 13.86 30.54 -26.36
C LYS A 152 15.00 30.54 -27.37
N GLU A 153 16.00 31.38 -27.15
CA GLU A 153 17.16 31.57 -28.04
C GLU A 153 18.03 30.31 -28.19
N TYR A 154 17.92 29.34 -27.28
CA TYR A 154 18.72 28.10 -27.27
C TYR A 154 17.94 26.84 -27.68
N PHE A 155 16.73 26.96 -28.25
CA PHE A 155 16.00 25.78 -28.69
C PHE A 155 16.74 24.99 -29.78
N ALA A 156 17.37 25.68 -30.74
CA ALA A 156 18.15 25.03 -31.79
C ALA A 156 19.41 24.33 -31.21
N ASP A 157 20.10 24.98 -30.26
CA ASP A 157 21.23 24.38 -29.55
C ASP A 157 20.82 23.15 -28.74
N LEU A 158 19.64 23.19 -28.10
CA LEU A 158 19.07 22.02 -27.43
C LEU A 158 18.80 20.88 -28.41
N ALA A 159 18.23 21.16 -29.58
CA ALA A 159 18.03 20.14 -30.60
C ALA A 159 19.36 19.48 -31.00
N LYS A 160 20.39 20.30 -31.26
CA LYS A 160 21.73 19.82 -31.62
C LYS A 160 22.34 18.98 -30.50
N ALA A 161 22.29 19.45 -29.26
CA ALA A 161 22.83 18.74 -28.09
C ALA A 161 22.13 17.39 -27.86
N LEU A 162 20.81 17.32 -28.07
CA LEU A 162 20.05 16.06 -27.99
C LEU A 162 20.43 15.05 -29.09
N MET A 163 20.85 15.50 -30.26
CA MET A 163 21.37 14.62 -31.32
C MET A 163 22.77 14.11 -30.98
N GLN A 164 23.62 14.95 -30.39
CA GLN A 164 25.00 14.60 -29.99
C GLN A 164 25.08 13.71 -28.74
N LEU A 165 24.03 13.66 -27.93
CA LEU A 165 23.94 12.85 -26.70
C LEU A 165 24.32 11.38 -26.92
N TYR A 166 24.04 10.82 -28.10
CA TYR A 166 24.29 9.41 -28.40
C TYR A 166 25.72 9.10 -28.83
N GLU A 167 26.49 10.12 -29.25
CA GLU A 167 27.88 9.95 -29.68
C GLU A 167 28.80 9.71 -28.48
N ASN A 168 28.39 10.19 -27.29
CA ASN A 168 29.17 10.16 -26.05
C ASN A 168 28.44 9.42 -24.91
N ASP A 169 27.60 8.42 -25.23
CA ASP A 169 26.90 7.56 -24.25
C ASP A 169 27.39 6.11 -24.34
N PRO A 170 28.61 5.80 -23.83
CA PRO A 170 29.23 4.48 -23.96
C PRO A 170 28.46 3.39 -23.22
N ASN A 171 27.70 3.77 -22.18
CA ASN A 171 26.95 2.85 -21.33
C ASN A 171 25.51 2.65 -21.82
N LYS A 172 25.13 3.22 -22.97
CA LYS A 172 23.81 3.06 -23.58
C LYS A 172 22.65 3.49 -22.66
N LYS A 173 22.88 4.46 -21.76
CA LYS A 173 21.94 4.90 -20.71
C LYS A 173 20.70 5.60 -21.27
N VAL A 174 20.88 6.39 -22.33
CA VAL A 174 19.79 7.14 -22.96
C VAL A 174 19.12 6.26 -24.00
N MET A 175 17.83 5.99 -23.79
CA MET A 175 17.02 5.16 -24.69
C MET A 175 16.55 5.97 -25.89
N GLN A 176 15.96 7.14 -25.64
CA GLN A 176 15.54 8.09 -26.66
C GLN A 176 15.45 9.50 -26.07
N ALA A 177 15.41 10.49 -26.95
CA ALA A 177 15.13 11.87 -26.62
C ALA A 177 13.96 12.37 -27.48
N LYS A 178 13.29 13.40 -27.00
CA LYS A 178 12.20 14.06 -27.69
C LYS A 178 12.34 15.56 -27.47
N ILE A 179 12.25 16.34 -28.53
CA ILE A 179 12.07 17.79 -28.45
C ILE A 179 10.69 18.17 -28.98
N MET A 180 10.04 19.17 -28.41
CA MET A 180 8.73 19.61 -28.89
C MET A 180 8.84 20.22 -30.29
N GLY A 181 7.76 20.12 -31.06
CA GLY A 181 7.74 20.72 -32.38
C GLY A 181 7.72 22.25 -32.32
N PRO A 182 8.03 22.94 -33.44
CA PRO A 182 8.25 24.38 -33.49
C PRO A 182 7.09 25.21 -32.93
N LYS A 183 5.85 24.80 -33.20
CA LYS A 183 4.65 25.48 -32.70
C LYS A 183 4.43 25.31 -31.19
N LYS A 184 4.99 24.25 -30.57
CA LYS A 184 4.81 23.94 -29.14
C LYS A 184 5.97 24.39 -28.27
N LEU A 185 7.16 24.57 -28.85
CA LEU A 185 8.32 25.13 -28.13
C LEU A 185 7.99 26.49 -27.50
N GLY A 186 8.32 26.64 -26.23
CA GLY A 186 8.01 27.79 -25.37
C GLY A 186 6.53 27.93 -24.99
N ARG A 187 5.66 27.00 -25.39
CA ARG A 187 4.20 27.08 -25.13
C ARG A 187 3.63 25.95 -24.29
N ILE A 188 4.46 24.95 -23.97
CA ILE A 188 4.10 23.84 -23.08
C ILE A 188 5.17 23.62 -22.02
N THR A 189 4.84 22.84 -21.00
CA THR A 189 5.67 22.59 -19.81
C THR A 189 7.06 22.02 -20.10
N ASP A 190 7.18 21.10 -21.04
CA ASP A 190 8.44 20.42 -21.33
C ASP A 190 8.95 20.90 -22.70
N GLN A 191 10.15 21.46 -22.82
CA GLN A 191 10.76 21.75 -24.13
C GLN A 191 11.38 20.50 -24.75
N ALA A 192 12.05 19.69 -23.93
CA ALA A 192 12.54 18.38 -24.32
C ALA A 192 12.41 17.36 -23.18
N VAL A 193 12.43 16.09 -23.55
CA VAL A 193 12.32 14.94 -22.65
C VAL A 193 13.30 13.87 -23.09
N ILE A 194 14.05 13.34 -22.13
CA ILE A 194 15.01 12.25 -22.33
C ILE A 194 14.51 11.06 -21.53
N TYR A 195 14.51 9.88 -22.14
CA TYR A 195 14.02 8.66 -21.54
C TYR A 195 15.17 7.69 -21.27
N PHE A 196 15.09 7.03 -20.12
CA PHE A 196 16.02 6.02 -19.64
C PHE A 196 15.29 4.70 -19.47
N SER A 197 15.98 3.59 -19.71
CA SER A 197 15.51 2.22 -19.47
C SER A 197 15.70 1.76 -18.01
N GLU A 198 15.96 2.69 -17.10
CA GLU A 198 16.13 2.41 -15.67
C GLU A 198 15.59 3.55 -14.81
N ALA A 199 15.20 3.24 -13.57
CA ALA A 199 14.89 4.22 -12.53
C ALA A 199 16.16 4.59 -11.75
N SER A 200 16.98 5.46 -12.34
CA SER A 200 18.26 5.94 -11.77
C SER A 200 18.35 7.47 -11.79
N LEU A 201 18.19 8.08 -10.62
CA LEU A 201 18.41 9.52 -10.44
C LEU A 201 19.87 9.92 -10.77
N GLN A 202 20.82 9.02 -10.51
CA GLN A 202 22.23 9.23 -10.82
C GLN A 202 22.45 9.34 -12.33
N SER A 203 21.87 8.43 -13.12
CA SER A 203 22.00 8.45 -14.58
C SER A 203 21.39 9.73 -15.18
N ALA A 204 20.25 10.18 -14.65
CA ALA A 204 19.67 11.46 -15.04
C ALA A 204 20.55 12.67 -14.65
N THR A 205 21.22 12.61 -13.49
CA THR A 205 22.15 13.66 -13.06
C THR A 205 23.36 13.75 -13.99
N GLU A 206 23.97 12.62 -14.33
CA GLU A 206 25.13 12.57 -15.24
C GLU A 206 24.77 13.10 -16.64
N ILE A 207 23.63 12.69 -17.20
CA ILE A 207 23.15 13.18 -18.50
C ILE A 207 22.82 14.68 -18.43
N SER A 208 22.28 15.18 -17.32
CA SER A 208 22.04 16.63 -17.17
C SER A 208 23.34 17.44 -17.21
N GLN A 209 24.41 16.94 -16.59
CA GLN A 209 25.73 17.57 -16.62
C GLN A 209 26.32 17.54 -18.03
N GLN A 210 26.24 16.39 -18.71
CA GLN A 210 26.69 16.27 -20.10
C GLN A 210 25.98 17.26 -21.02
N LEU A 211 24.66 17.38 -20.92
CA LEU A 211 23.90 18.36 -21.69
C LEU A 211 24.33 19.80 -21.41
N LYS A 212 24.61 20.14 -20.15
CA LYS A 212 25.13 21.47 -19.81
C LYS A 212 26.48 21.76 -20.46
N THR A 213 27.32 20.75 -20.72
CA THR A 213 28.59 20.96 -21.44
C THR A 213 28.40 21.19 -22.94
N LEU A 214 27.29 20.71 -23.49
CA LEU A 214 26.94 20.88 -24.91
C LEU A 214 26.13 22.16 -25.17
N LEU A 215 25.63 22.81 -24.11
CA LEU A 215 24.79 24.00 -24.18
C LEU A 215 25.53 25.24 -23.65
N PRO A 216 25.16 26.45 -24.12
CA PRO A 216 25.65 27.69 -23.53
C PRO A 216 25.38 27.76 -22.02
N ALA A 217 26.31 28.35 -21.27
CA ALA A 217 26.30 28.33 -19.80
C ALA A 217 25.05 28.96 -19.17
N ASP A 218 24.36 29.86 -19.88
CA ASP A 218 23.15 30.55 -19.45
C ASP A 218 21.87 30.01 -20.12
N ALA A 219 21.96 28.88 -20.85
CA ALA A 219 20.85 28.35 -21.63
C ALA A 219 19.66 27.89 -20.78
N MET A 220 19.89 27.38 -19.58
CA MET A 220 18.85 26.75 -18.76
C MET A 220 17.85 27.76 -18.17
N ILE A 221 16.56 27.43 -18.21
CA ILE A 221 15.48 28.19 -17.58
C ILE A 221 14.87 27.37 -16.43
N GLU A 222 14.61 28.02 -15.29
CA GLU A 222 14.04 27.33 -14.13
C GLU A 222 12.58 26.96 -14.38
N HIS A 223 12.27 25.68 -14.31
CA HIS A 223 10.90 25.16 -14.36
C HIS A 223 10.88 23.73 -13.81
N VAL A 224 10.02 23.49 -12.83
CA VAL A 224 9.79 22.16 -12.24
C VAL A 224 8.33 21.79 -12.48
N PRO A 225 8.05 20.89 -13.44
CA PRO A 225 6.69 20.43 -13.65
C PRO A 225 6.12 19.76 -12.40
N MET A 226 4.82 19.94 -12.17
CA MET A 226 4.09 19.41 -11.01
C MET A 226 4.41 17.93 -10.77
N GLY A 227 4.86 17.59 -9.56
CA GLY A 227 5.12 16.21 -9.17
C GLY A 227 6.45 15.63 -9.67
N MET A 228 7.29 16.43 -10.34
CA MET A 228 8.65 16.02 -10.70
C MET A 228 9.68 16.37 -9.63
N TYR A 229 10.79 15.62 -9.64
CA TYR A 229 11.95 15.85 -8.80
C TYR A 229 12.91 16.83 -9.49
N ARG A 230 13.15 18.00 -8.91
CA ARG A 230 14.14 18.95 -9.42
C ARG A 230 15.57 18.39 -9.28
N ILE A 231 16.25 18.16 -10.40
CA ILE A 231 17.69 17.79 -10.41
C ILE A 231 18.55 19.04 -10.37
N ASP A 232 18.30 19.98 -11.28
CA ASP A 232 19.08 21.21 -11.45
C ASP A 232 18.23 22.24 -12.21
N LYS A 233 18.74 23.47 -12.42
CA LYS A 233 18.05 24.51 -13.18
C LYS A 233 17.71 23.99 -14.58
N GLY A 234 16.42 23.96 -14.89
CA GLY A 234 15.89 23.47 -16.16
C GLY A 234 15.92 21.96 -16.34
N PHE A 235 16.23 21.19 -15.29
CA PHE A 235 16.26 19.72 -15.31
C PHE A 235 15.36 19.13 -14.22
N SER A 236 14.34 18.40 -14.65
CA SER A 236 13.36 17.78 -13.76
C SER A 236 13.18 16.29 -14.07
N TYR A 237 13.07 15.45 -13.05
CA TYR A 237 13.15 14.00 -13.15
C TYR A 237 11.91 13.29 -12.61
N SER A 238 11.53 12.18 -13.22
CA SER A 238 10.51 11.29 -12.68
C SER A 238 10.69 9.85 -13.14
N GLU A 239 10.24 8.91 -12.32
CA GLU A 239 10.22 7.48 -12.57
C GLU A 239 8.81 6.99 -12.88
N THR A 240 8.71 5.91 -13.65
CA THR A 240 7.46 5.30 -14.08
C THR A 240 7.58 3.78 -14.06
N LEU A 241 6.50 3.10 -13.72
CA LEU A 241 6.38 1.64 -13.75
C LEU A 241 5.76 1.19 -15.08
N GLU A 242 6.17 0.04 -15.60
CA GLU A 242 5.60 -0.59 -16.79
C GLU A 242 4.10 -0.86 -16.62
N GLY A 243 3.34 -0.70 -17.71
CA GLY A 243 1.88 -0.72 -17.70
C GLY A 243 1.21 0.61 -17.35
N GLN A 244 1.99 1.63 -16.97
CA GLN A 244 1.52 3.01 -16.79
C GLN A 244 1.94 3.90 -17.97
N SER A 245 1.32 5.07 -18.10
CA SER A 245 1.72 6.03 -19.15
C SER A 245 3.19 6.47 -18.97
N SER A 246 3.96 6.40 -20.06
CA SER A 246 5.32 6.96 -20.12
C SER A 246 5.36 8.50 -20.10
N SER A 247 4.20 9.16 -20.27
CA SER A 247 4.05 10.59 -20.06
C SER A 247 3.91 10.88 -18.56
N HIS A 248 4.86 11.63 -17.99
CA HIS A 248 4.82 12.01 -16.57
C HIS A 248 3.53 12.73 -16.22
N GLY A 249 3.18 13.75 -17.02
CA GLY A 249 1.98 14.55 -16.79
C GLY A 249 0.70 13.72 -16.78
N GLU A 250 0.59 12.75 -17.68
CA GLU A 250 -0.57 11.86 -17.76
C GLU A 250 -0.60 10.88 -16.60
N SER A 251 0.54 10.23 -16.30
CA SER A 251 0.69 9.33 -15.16
C SER A 251 0.33 10.01 -13.83
N ARG A 252 0.81 11.23 -13.57
CA ARG A 252 0.53 11.95 -12.33
C ARG A 252 -0.86 12.57 -12.33
N ALA A 253 -1.38 12.98 -13.49
CA ALA A 253 -2.77 13.35 -13.66
C ALA A 253 -3.71 12.20 -13.30
N GLU A 254 -3.41 10.97 -13.73
CA GLU A 254 -4.18 9.78 -13.41
C GLU A 254 -4.15 9.48 -11.91
N MET A 255 -2.98 9.59 -11.26
CA MET A 255 -2.86 9.38 -9.81
C MET A 255 -3.64 10.43 -9.02
N ILE A 256 -3.55 11.70 -9.41
CA ILE A 256 -4.33 12.78 -8.80
C ILE A 256 -5.83 12.54 -9.05
N ALA A 257 -6.24 12.19 -10.27
CA ALA A 257 -7.63 11.93 -10.63
C ALA A 257 -8.21 10.79 -9.79
N LYS A 258 -7.50 9.66 -9.70
CA LYS A 258 -7.87 8.52 -8.83
C LYS A 258 -7.94 8.93 -7.36
N GLY A 259 -7.00 9.74 -6.87
CA GLY A 259 -7.01 10.27 -5.51
C GLY A 259 -8.20 11.19 -5.23
N ILE A 260 -8.50 12.10 -6.16
CA ILE A 260 -9.64 13.02 -6.13
C ILE A 260 -10.95 12.25 -6.20
N VAL A 261 -11.12 11.35 -7.17
CA VAL A 261 -12.32 10.53 -7.34
C VAL A 261 -12.50 9.62 -6.13
N SER A 262 -11.45 8.99 -5.62
CA SER A 262 -11.52 8.21 -4.38
C SER A 262 -11.95 9.07 -3.18
N SER A 263 -11.38 10.27 -3.02
CA SER A 263 -11.79 11.22 -1.98
C SER A 263 -13.25 11.67 -2.14
N LEU A 264 -13.67 12.02 -3.35
CA LEU A 264 -15.01 12.49 -3.64
C LEU A 264 -16.06 11.38 -3.50
N ILE A 265 -15.75 10.13 -3.85
CA ILE A 265 -16.66 8.98 -3.76
C ILE A 265 -16.73 8.41 -2.34
N SER A 266 -15.60 8.36 -1.61
CA SER A 266 -15.53 7.80 -0.25
C SER A 266 -15.66 8.82 0.87
N ASP A 267 -15.66 10.11 0.53
CA ASP A 267 -15.68 11.25 1.46
C ASP A 267 -14.49 11.28 2.44
N LYS A 268 -13.42 10.53 2.15
CA LYS A 268 -12.16 10.58 2.89
C LYS A 268 -11.34 11.82 2.49
N PRO A 269 -10.48 12.34 3.38
CA PRO A 269 -9.58 13.45 3.06
C PRO A 269 -8.76 13.18 1.79
N LEU A 270 -8.62 14.22 0.94
CA LEU A 270 -7.89 14.12 -0.33
C LEU A 270 -6.46 13.61 -0.12
N GLU A 271 -5.77 14.13 0.89
CA GLU A 271 -4.40 13.75 1.21
C GLU A 271 -4.29 12.25 1.50
N GLN A 272 -5.18 11.72 2.35
CA GLN A 272 -5.22 10.30 2.69
C GLN A 272 -5.50 9.43 1.46
N SER A 273 -6.47 9.83 0.62
CA SER A 273 -6.84 9.10 -0.59
C SER A 273 -5.72 9.11 -1.62
N LEU A 274 -5.08 10.25 -1.86
CA LEU A 274 -3.96 10.37 -2.80
C LEU A 274 -2.73 9.60 -2.32
N THR A 275 -2.36 9.70 -1.04
CA THR A 275 -1.30 8.88 -0.44
C THR A 275 -1.56 7.39 -0.60
N LYS A 276 -2.82 6.95 -0.40
CA LYS A 276 -3.20 5.55 -0.63
C LYS A 276 -3.03 5.15 -2.10
N VAL A 277 -3.52 5.98 -3.03
CA VAL A 277 -3.42 5.72 -4.48
C VAL A 277 -1.97 5.63 -4.93
N LEU A 278 -1.11 6.57 -4.51
CA LEU A 278 0.32 6.55 -4.83
C LEU A 278 0.99 5.26 -4.35
N ARG A 279 0.74 4.84 -3.11
CA ARG A 279 1.28 3.57 -2.56
C ARG A 279 0.79 2.35 -3.31
N VAL A 280 -0.50 2.27 -3.63
CA VAL A 280 -1.11 1.15 -4.39
C VAL A 280 -0.51 1.06 -5.80
N HIS A 281 -0.20 2.19 -6.43
CA HIS A 281 0.37 2.23 -7.79
C HIS A 281 1.91 2.24 -7.79
N GLY A 282 2.52 1.95 -6.63
CA GLY A 282 3.95 1.67 -6.52
C GLY A 282 4.86 2.87 -6.31
N TYR A 283 4.32 4.06 -6.10
CA TYR A 283 5.07 5.31 -5.89
C TYR A 283 5.40 5.56 -4.42
N ASP A 284 6.49 6.30 -4.20
CA ASP A 284 6.80 6.86 -2.89
C ASP A 284 5.80 7.99 -2.58
N ALA A 285 5.10 7.91 -1.45
CA ALA A 285 4.12 8.92 -1.08
C ALA A 285 4.77 10.24 -0.65
N GLU A 286 5.98 10.21 -0.11
CA GLU A 286 6.75 11.38 0.33
C GLU A 286 7.54 12.00 -0.83
N GLN A 287 7.81 11.22 -1.89
CA GLN A 287 8.44 11.68 -3.12
C GLN A 287 7.77 11.08 -4.37
N PRO A 288 6.59 11.56 -4.78
CA PRO A 288 5.79 10.94 -5.85
C PRO A 288 6.42 11.02 -7.25
N ALA A 289 7.51 11.77 -7.41
CA ALA A 289 8.36 11.69 -8.59
C ALA A 289 9.08 10.34 -8.71
N LEU A 290 9.25 9.61 -7.61
CA LEU A 290 10.02 8.38 -7.51
C LEU A 290 9.10 7.18 -7.22
N LEU A 291 9.53 6.01 -7.67
CA LEU A 291 8.95 4.74 -7.28
C LEU A 291 9.34 4.42 -5.83
N SER A 292 8.43 3.74 -5.12
CA SER A 292 8.69 3.30 -3.75
C SER A 292 9.89 2.35 -3.72
N GLN A 293 10.64 2.40 -2.62
CA GLN A 293 11.78 1.53 -2.43
C GLN A 293 11.40 0.05 -2.55
N SER A 294 10.22 -0.34 -2.04
CA SER A 294 9.68 -1.69 -2.21
C SER A 294 9.46 -2.10 -3.67
N VAL A 295 9.03 -1.18 -4.54
CA VAL A 295 8.86 -1.45 -5.97
C VAL A 295 10.21 -1.51 -6.67
N LYS A 296 11.14 -0.62 -6.34
CA LYS A 296 12.51 -0.66 -6.87
C LYS A 296 13.22 -1.94 -6.49
N GLU A 297 13.09 -2.40 -5.25
CA GLU A 297 13.62 -3.67 -4.78
C GLU A 297 12.92 -4.85 -5.44
N THR A 298 11.59 -4.80 -5.56
CA THR A 298 10.81 -5.84 -6.25
C THR A 298 11.20 -5.96 -7.71
N TYR A 299 11.45 -4.84 -8.38
CA TYR A 299 11.95 -4.79 -9.74
C TYR A 299 13.40 -5.21 -9.84
N PHE A 300 14.27 -4.79 -8.92
CA PHE A 300 15.64 -5.27 -8.89
C PHE A 300 15.63 -6.79 -8.84
N ASP A 301 14.78 -7.34 -7.97
CA ASP A 301 14.55 -8.77 -7.84
C ASP A 301 13.93 -9.42 -9.10
N ILE A 302 13.16 -8.69 -9.92
CA ILE A 302 12.60 -9.18 -11.20
C ILE A 302 13.61 -9.03 -12.36
N SER A 303 14.45 -7.99 -12.34
CA SER A 303 15.49 -7.72 -13.32
C SER A 303 16.67 -8.66 -13.14
N ILE A 304 16.95 -9.09 -11.89
CA ILE A 304 17.85 -10.20 -11.54
C ILE A 304 17.30 -11.53 -12.07
N THR A 305 15.97 -11.70 -12.08
CA THR A 305 15.28 -12.85 -12.71
C THR A 305 14.94 -12.60 -14.18
N GLY A 306 15.79 -11.89 -14.93
CA GLY A 306 15.55 -11.36 -16.27
C GLY A 306 14.26 -11.84 -16.96
N SER A 307 13.33 -10.91 -17.19
CA SER A 307 12.13 -11.09 -18.03
C SER A 307 12.52 -11.31 -19.49
N GLY A 308 13.20 -12.42 -19.76
CA GLY A 308 13.20 -13.04 -21.06
C GLY A 308 11.78 -13.45 -21.40
N THR A 309 11.35 -13.07 -22.60
CA THR A 309 10.45 -13.86 -23.43
C THR A 309 10.31 -15.29 -22.92
N HIS A 310 9.07 -15.69 -22.60
CA HIS A 310 8.60 -17.07 -22.45
C HIS A 310 9.61 -18.08 -23.01
N SER A 311 10.50 -18.60 -22.15
CA SER A 311 11.25 -19.81 -22.45
C SER A 311 10.50 -20.92 -21.73
N ASP A 312 9.62 -21.57 -22.49
CA ASP A 312 8.84 -22.75 -22.14
C ASP A 312 8.16 -22.70 -20.77
N ASN A 313 6.83 -22.48 -20.78
CA ASN A 313 5.93 -22.54 -19.63
C ASN A 313 5.80 -23.97 -19.04
N HIS A 314 6.89 -24.71 -18.92
CA HIS A 314 6.94 -26.09 -18.47
C HIS A 314 8.02 -26.25 -17.40
N SER A 315 7.75 -27.11 -16.42
CA SER A 315 8.73 -27.56 -15.43
C SER A 315 10.02 -27.99 -16.12
N SER A 316 11.15 -27.41 -15.71
CA SER A 316 12.44 -27.65 -16.35
C SER A 316 12.97 -29.04 -15.99
N PRO A 317 13.40 -29.85 -16.97
CA PRO A 317 14.04 -31.14 -16.69
C PRO A 317 15.39 -30.98 -15.97
N ASP A 318 15.97 -29.78 -15.96
CA ASP A 318 17.19 -29.49 -15.19
C ASP A 318 16.97 -29.65 -13.66
N ILE A 319 15.71 -29.72 -13.19
CA ILE A 319 15.38 -30.06 -11.79
C ILE A 319 15.96 -31.42 -11.39
N GLU A 320 16.09 -32.37 -12.33
CA GLU A 320 16.71 -33.68 -12.06
C GLU A 320 18.21 -33.56 -11.80
N LYS A 321 18.89 -32.60 -12.44
CA LYS A 321 20.30 -32.29 -12.13
C LYS A 321 20.42 -31.66 -10.75
N PHE A 322 19.48 -30.78 -10.38
CA PHE A 322 19.42 -30.22 -9.04
C PHE A 322 19.19 -31.30 -7.98
N LYS A 323 18.32 -32.29 -8.23
CA LYS A 323 18.12 -33.43 -7.32
C LYS A 323 19.40 -34.26 -7.12
N GLN A 324 20.21 -34.43 -8.17
CA GLN A 324 21.46 -35.21 -8.10
C GLN A 324 22.57 -34.50 -7.30
N ASP A 325 22.82 -33.23 -7.57
CA ASP A 325 23.78 -32.42 -6.81
C ASP A 325 23.29 -30.98 -6.64
N PRO A 326 22.51 -30.70 -5.57
CA PRO A 326 21.96 -29.37 -5.38
C PRO A 326 23.03 -28.32 -5.01
N ILE A 327 24.19 -28.74 -4.50
CA ILE A 327 25.29 -27.84 -4.13
C ILE A 327 26.02 -27.37 -5.38
N GLU A 328 26.44 -28.29 -6.24
CA GLU A 328 27.08 -27.96 -7.52
C GLU A 328 26.11 -27.20 -8.43
N PHE A 329 24.83 -27.59 -8.47
CA PHE A 329 23.83 -26.85 -9.20
C PHE A 329 23.74 -25.41 -8.70
N SER A 330 23.70 -25.18 -7.38
CA SER A 330 23.65 -23.83 -6.80
C SER A 330 24.93 -23.02 -7.04
N ARG A 331 26.10 -23.64 -7.22
CA ARG A 331 27.33 -22.91 -7.58
C ARG A 331 27.27 -22.39 -9.01
N ASN A 332 26.64 -23.17 -9.88
CA ASN A 332 26.54 -22.90 -11.31
C ASN A 332 25.31 -22.05 -11.68
N TYR A 333 24.22 -22.13 -10.93
CA TYR A 333 22.93 -21.55 -11.27
C TYR A 333 22.32 -20.76 -10.12
N ASN A 334 21.65 -19.65 -10.42
CA ASN A 334 20.89 -18.86 -9.46
C ASN A 334 19.52 -19.50 -9.25
N ILE A 335 19.21 -19.87 -8.01
CA ILE A 335 17.88 -20.36 -7.62
C ILE A 335 17.12 -19.16 -7.06
N ASN A 336 15.81 -19.08 -7.26
CA ASN A 336 15.01 -18.01 -6.68
C ASN A 336 13.71 -18.54 -6.07
N THR A 337 13.61 -18.48 -4.74
CA THR A 337 12.43 -18.92 -3.98
C THR A 337 11.49 -17.76 -3.60
N LYS A 338 11.63 -16.57 -4.22
CA LYS A 338 10.79 -15.39 -3.93
C LYS A 338 9.30 -15.65 -4.09
N VAL A 339 8.90 -16.47 -5.06
CA VAL A 339 7.49 -16.82 -5.28
C VAL A 339 6.91 -17.47 -4.03
N LEU A 340 7.69 -18.29 -3.32
CA LEU A 340 7.23 -18.93 -2.08
C LEU A 340 6.93 -17.90 -0.98
N ASN A 341 7.61 -16.75 -0.92
CA ASN A 341 7.26 -15.68 0.02
C ASN A 341 5.92 -14.99 -0.29
N SER A 342 5.40 -15.11 -1.51
CA SER A 342 4.13 -14.50 -1.91
C SER A 342 2.92 -15.32 -1.50
N ILE A 343 3.14 -16.57 -1.10
CA ILE A 343 2.12 -17.48 -0.59
C ILE A 343 1.90 -17.10 0.88
N LEU A 344 0.70 -16.61 1.21
CA LEU A 344 0.39 -16.05 2.54
C LEU A 344 0.54 -17.08 3.67
N GLN A 345 0.26 -18.35 3.40
CA GLN A 345 0.59 -19.51 4.22
C GLN A 345 0.84 -20.71 3.31
N ILE A 346 2.10 -21.10 3.14
CA ILE A 346 2.47 -22.32 2.40
C ILE A 346 2.18 -23.54 3.29
N PRO A 347 1.63 -24.66 2.74
CA PRO A 347 1.52 -25.89 3.53
C PRO A 347 2.91 -26.37 3.97
N SER A 348 2.99 -27.11 5.06
CA SER A 348 4.26 -27.65 5.58
C SER A 348 4.90 -28.67 4.64
N GLU A 349 4.11 -29.24 3.73
CA GLU A 349 4.53 -30.22 2.75
C GLU A 349 3.85 -29.93 1.42
N GLY A 350 4.53 -30.23 0.32
CA GLY A 350 3.95 -30.13 -1.01
C GLY A 350 4.99 -30.26 -2.11
N ASN A 351 4.52 -30.05 -3.32
CA ASN A 351 5.34 -30.20 -4.51
C ASN A 351 5.84 -28.84 -4.98
N ILE A 352 7.09 -28.80 -5.46
CA ILE A 352 7.63 -27.65 -6.16
C ILE A 352 8.12 -28.03 -7.56
N SER A 353 8.22 -27.04 -8.45
CA SER A 353 8.88 -27.17 -9.73
C SER A 353 9.88 -26.03 -9.97
N PHE A 354 10.82 -26.25 -10.89
CA PHE A 354 11.78 -25.25 -11.33
C PHE A 354 11.39 -24.75 -12.71
N SER A 355 11.13 -23.45 -12.82
CA SER A 355 10.86 -22.77 -14.08
C SER A 355 12.13 -22.04 -14.52
N LYS A 356 12.63 -22.37 -15.71
CA LYS A 356 13.89 -21.80 -16.21
C LYS A 356 13.70 -20.32 -16.55
N ILE A 357 14.61 -19.49 -16.05
CA ILE A 357 14.68 -18.06 -16.31
C ILE A 357 15.81 -17.80 -17.33
N PHE A 358 15.94 -16.55 -17.80
CA PHE A 358 17.04 -16.14 -18.66
C PHE A 358 18.43 -16.46 -18.06
N GLY A 359 19.33 -16.99 -18.89
CA GLY A 359 20.71 -17.29 -18.52
C GLY A 359 20.83 -18.51 -17.61
N LYS A 360 21.55 -18.37 -16.49
CA LYS A 360 21.76 -19.43 -15.49
C LYS A 360 20.79 -19.31 -14.30
N GLY A 361 19.56 -18.82 -14.51
CA GLY A 361 18.58 -18.59 -13.44
C GLY A 361 17.41 -19.58 -13.45
N TYR A 362 16.91 -19.94 -12.27
CA TYR A 362 15.71 -20.75 -12.06
C TYR A 362 14.80 -20.12 -11.01
N GLN A 363 13.50 -20.20 -11.23
CA GLN A 363 12.45 -19.81 -10.29
C GLN A 363 11.85 -21.06 -9.67
N VAL A 364 11.65 -21.06 -8.36
CA VAL A 364 10.98 -22.13 -7.64
C VAL A 364 9.50 -21.79 -7.47
N GLU A 365 8.62 -22.71 -7.86
CA GLU A 365 7.17 -22.53 -7.86
C GLU A 365 6.48 -23.67 -7.09
N TYR A 366 5.40 -23.37 -6.37
CA TYR A 366 4.57 -24.37 -5.70
C TYR A 366 3.59 -25.01 -6.69
N VAL A 367 3.40 -26.33 -6.61
CA VAL A 367 2.55 -27.13 -7.50
C VAL A 367 1.48 -27.86 -6.67
N ASP A 368 0.21 -27.69 -7.08
CA ASP A 368 -0.94 -28.39 -6.48
C ASP A 368 -1.13 -29.76 -7.16
N SER A 369 -1.35 -30.82 -6.38
CA SER A 369 -1.19 -32.23 -6.78
C SER A 369 -2.27 -32.79 -7.72
N SER A 370 -3.17 -31.95 -8.25
CA SER A 370 -4.32 -32.37 -9.05
C SER A 370 -4.04 -32.54 -10.56
N ASP A 371 -2.77 -32.59 -10.99
CA ASP A 371 -2.38 -32.56 -12.40
C ASP A 371 -1.42 -33.71 -12.77
N GLU A 372 -1.95 -34.77 -13.40
CA GLU A 372 -1.19 -35.97 -13.80
C GLU A 372 -0.08 -35.68 -14.82
N GLN A 373 -0.19 -34.63 -15.64
CA GLN A 373 0.84 -34.32 -16.67
C GLN A 373 2.07 -33.61 -16.10
N ASN A 374 1.96 -32.98 -14.92
CA ASN A 374 3.05 -32.24 -14.27
C ASN A 374 3.89 -33.08 -13.28
N GLN A 375 3.54 -34.35 -13.04
CA GLN A 375 4.21 -35.21 -12.05
C GLN A 375 5.67 -35.59 -12.39
N ARG A 376 6.15 -35.37 -13.63
CA ARG A 376 7.48 -35.86 -14.05
C ARG A 376 8.66 -34.98 -13.58
N TYR A 377 8.45 -33.69 -13.33
CA TYR A 377 9.53 -32.72 -13.03
C TYR A 377 9.20 -31.88 -11.79
N ILE A 378 8.83 -32.56 -10.72
CA ILE A 378 8.54 -31.97 -9.41
C ILE A 378 9.49 -32.51 -8.34
N ILE A 379 9.68 -31.76 -7.27
CA ILE A 379 10.27 -32.22 -6.02
C ILE A 379 9.17 -32.21 -4.96
N ASP A 380 8.90 -33.37 -4.38
CA ASP A 380 8.13 -33.45 -3.14
C ASP A 380 9.02 -33.02 -1.98
N CYS A 381 8.56 -32.07 -1.17
CA CYS A 381 9.39 -31.41 -0.17
C CYS A 381 8.60 -30.90 1.03
N TYR A 382 9.34 -30.71 2.12
CA TYR A 382 8.93 -29.86 3.23
C TYR A 382 9.03 -28.39 2.82
N LEU A 383 8.13 -27.57 3.34
CA LEU A 383 8.04 -26.15 3.00
C LEU A 383 7.92 -25.33 4.29
N LEU A 384 8.89 -24.43 4.49
CA LEU A 384 8.91 -23.53 5.63
C LEU A 384 8.41 -22.15 5.25
N ASP A 385 7.24 -21.82 5.82
CA ASP A 385 6.49 -20.59 5.60
C ASP A 385 7.29 -19.30 5.92
N SER A 386 6.84 -18.19 5.34
CA SER A 386 7.44 -16.86 5.45
C SER A 386 6.39 -15.81 5.84
N ARG A 387 6.01 -15.73 7.13
CA ARG A 387 5.07 -14.71 7.61
C ARG A 387 5.75 -13.47 8.20
N ALA A 388 4.96 -12.39 8.20
CA ALA A 388 5.22 -10.99 8.56
C ALA A 388 6.55 -10.63 9.26
N ARG A 389 7.22 -9.63 8.67
CA ARG A 389 8.51 -9.02 9.02
C ARG A 389 8.56 -8.25 10.36
N ASN A 390 7.84 -8.69 11.39
CA ASN A 390 7.94 -8.04 12.70
C ASN A 390 9.09 -8.66 13.52
N LYS A 391 10.23 -7.97 13.56
CA LYS A 391 11.41 -8.39 14.34
C LYS A 391 11.20 -8.34 15.86
N GLU A 392 10.12 -7.70 16.32
CA GLU A 392 9.73 -7.66 17.73
C GLU A 392 8.83 -8.85 18.13
N SER A 393 8.38 -9.66 17.17
CA SER A 393 7.57 -10.83 17.46
C SER A 393 8.39 -11.90 18.20
N LYS A 394 7.81 -12.46 19.27
CA LYS A 394 8.29 -13.69 19.91
C LYS A 394 7.85 -14.94 19.14
N TYR A 395 6.82 -14.84 18.31
CA TYR A 395 6.27 -15.96 17.56
C TYR A 395 7.08 -16.21 16.29
N VAL A 396 7.38 -17.48 16.06
CA VAL A 396 8.23 -17.93 14.97
C VAL A 396 7.61 -19.13 14.27
N GLU A 397 7.90 -19.21 12.97
CA GLU A 397 7.41 -20.27 12.11
C GLU A 397 8.38 -21.43 12.19
N TYR A 398 7.85 -22.66 12.26
CA TYR A 398 8.66 -23.86 12.38
C TYR A 398 8.12 -25.02 11.56
N ILE A 399 9.00 -25.99 11.30
CA ILE A 399 8.65 -27.29 10.77
C ILE A 399 9.55 -28.36 11.41
N ASP A 400 8.98 -29.52 11.67
CA ASP A 400 9.68 -30.67 12.23
C ASP A 400 9.96 -31.65 11.10
N ILE A 401 11.20 -32.15 11.02
CA ILE A 401 11.61 -33.14 10.03
C ILE A 401 12.38 -34.29 10.71
N PRO A 402 12.26 -35.54 10.22
CA PRO A 402 13.05 -36.66 10.70
C PRO A 402 14.55 -36.42 10.48
N LYS A 403 15.40 -36.85 11.41
CA LYS A 403 16.86 -36.80 11.25
C LYS A 403 17.36 -37.82 10.24
N ASP A 404 16.79 -39.02 10.31
CA ASP A 404 17.14 -40.18 9.52
C ASP A 404 15.92 -40.66 8.74
N HIS A 405 16.15 -41.22 7.54
CA HIS A 405 15.11 -41.78 6.67
C HIS A 405 13.86 -40.89 6.46
N PRO A 406 14.01 -39.61 6.09
CA PRO A 406 12.85 -38.76 5.85
C PRO A 406 12.06 -39.24 4.63
N GLU A 407 10.74 -39.05 4.64
CA GLU A 407 9.89 -39.35 3.48
C GLU A 407 10.18 -38.40 2.30
N LYS A 408 10.72 -37.21 2.59
CA LYS A 408 11.03 -36.16 1.62
C LYS A 408 12.46 -35.69 1.83
N ASP A 409 13.27 -35.74 0.77
CA ASP A 409 14.69 -35.40 0.85
C ASP A 409 14.98 -33.88 0.84
N PHE A 410 13.97 -33.04 0.62
CA PHE A 410 14.14 -31.60 0.47
C PHE A 410 13.27 -30.79 1.43
N LEU A 411 13.80 -29.66 1.89
CA LEU A 411 13.06 -28.60 2.56
C LEU A 411 13.36 -27.27 1.89
N PHE A 412 12.33 -26.54 1.45
CA PHE A 412 12.50 -25.21 0.86
C PHE A 412 12.00 -24.09 1.77
N THR A 413 12.70 -22.97 1.74
CA THR A 413 12.28 -21.72 2.38
C THR A 413 12.07 -20.64 1.33
N GLY A 414 11.15 -19.70 1.57
CA GLY A 414 11.09 -18.45 0.78
C GLY A 414 12.38 -17.62 0.94
N LEU A 415 12.67 -16.77 -0.04
CA LEU A 415 13.86 -15.90 -0.08
C LEU A 415 14.06 -15.14 1.24
N LEU A 416 15.28 -15.16 1.78
CA LEU A 416 15.70 -14.44 2.97
C LEU A 416 16.13 -13.00 2.61
N ARG A 417 15.70 -12.02 3.42
CA ARG A 417 15.87 -10.56 3.29
C ARG A 417 16.19 -9.90 4.65
N GLY A 418 16.99 -10.58 5.46
CA GLY A 418 17.33 -10.17 6.82
C GLY A 418 16.78 -11.09 7.91
N GLU A 419 16.08 -12.17 7.54
CA GLU A 419 15.66 -13.23 8.45
C GLU A 419 16.77 -14.28 8.64
N SER A 420 16.60 -15.13 9.66
CA SER A 420 17.47 -16.24 10.02
C SER A 420 16.74 -17.58 9.87
N ILE A 421 17.47 -18.64 9.53
CA ILE A 421 17.01 -20.03 9.63
C ILE A 421 17.80 -20.71 10.74
N VAL A 422 17.10 -21.31 11.69
CA VAL A 422 17.71 -21.96 12.87
C VAL A 422 17.24 -23.40 12.95
N VAL A 423 18.17 -24.35 12.94
CA VAL A 423 17.87 -25.79 13.07
C VAL A 423 18.28 -26.25 14.46
N THR A 424 17.35 -26.84 15.19
CA THR A 424 17.55 -27.34 16.56
C THR A 424 17.26 -28.83 16.66
N VAL A 425 17.88 -29.51 17.63
CA VAL A 425 17.47 -30.85 18.03
C VAL A 425 16.16 -30.75 18.82
N LEU A 426 15.09 -31.36 18.29
CA LEU A 426 13.81 -31.44 18.98
C LEU A 426 13.81 -32.61 19.98
N ASP A 427 14.16 -33.79 19.48
CA ASP A 427 14.25 -35.05 20.25
C ASP A 427 15.31 -35.98 19.63
N SER A 428 15.32 -37.28 19.95
CA SER A 428 16.30 -38.22 19.40
C SER A 428 16.14 -38.44 17.89
N GLU A 429 14.92 -38.31 17.36
CA GLU A 429 14.54 -38.67 15.99
C GLU A 429 14.30 -37.47 15.07
N HIS A 430 14.06 -36.27 15.62
CA HIS A 430 13.65 -35.11 14.82
C HIS A 430 14.53 -33.87 15.00
N TYR A 431 14.65 -33.10 13.91
CA TYR A 431 15.03 -31.70 13.94
C TYR A 431 13.80 -30.81 13.92
N ARG A 432 13.88 -29.66 14.58
CA ARG A 432 12.94 -28.54 14.41
C ARG A 432 13.66 -27.37 13.77
N ILE A 433 13.12 -26.91 12.63
CA ILE A 433 13.67 -25.85 11.80
C ILE A 433 12.78 -24.64 11.96
N TYR A 434 13.37 -23.51 12.34
CA TYR A 434 12.69 -22.25 12.52
C TYR A 434 13.07 -21.26 11.44
N ARG A 435 12.10 -20.42 11.05
CA ARG A 435 12.35 -19.17 10.33
C ARG A 435 12.04 -18.01 11.26
N ASP A 436 13.06 -17.23 11.56
CA ASP A 436 12.99 -16.15 12.53
C ASP A 436 13.30 -14.81 11.86
N ASN A 437 12.45 -13.81 12.06
CA ASN A 437 12.60 -12.51 11.42
C ASN A 437 13.76 -11.66 11.97
N ARG A 438 14.40 -12.10 13.06
CA ARG A 438 15.51 -11.39 13.71
C ARG A 438 16.84 -11.71 13.03
N ALA A 439 17.73 -10.73 12.99
CA ALA A 439 18.98 -10.78 12.23
C ALA A 439 20.06 -11.70 12.83
N ASP A 440 19.99 -11.96 14.14
CA ASP A 440 20.94 -12.74 14.94
C ASP A 440 20.19 -13.83 15.74
N ALA A 441 19.17 -14.42 15.11
CA ALA A 441 18.19 -15.22 15.83
C ALA A 441 18.78 -16.49 16.43
N SER A 442 19.84 -17.07 15.82
CA SER A 442 20.43 -18.32 16.31
C SER A 442 20.88 -18.27 17.78
N LEU A 443 21.27 -17.09 18.28
CA LEU A 443 21.65 -16.86 19.67
C LEU A 443 20.47 -17.02 20.64
N LEU A 444 19.23 -16.99 20.12
CA LEU A 444 18.00 -17.03 20.89
C LEU A 444 17.48 -18.46 21.13
N TYR A 445 18.07 -19.46 20.48
CA TYR A 445 17.64 -20.86 20.52
C TYR A 445 18.62 -21.71 21.31
N ASP A 446 18.11 -22.76 21.95
CA ASP A 446 18.92 -23.81 22.57
C ASP A 446 19.04 -25.00 21.61
N ASN A 447 20.05 -25.85 21.82
CA ASN A 447 20.29 -27.07 21.02
C ASN A 447 20.41 -26.84 19.50
N VAL A 448 20.97 -25.69 19.09
CA VAL A 448 21.17 -25.33 17.68
C VAL A 448 22.29 -26.20 17.08
N VAL A 449 21.99 -26.84 15.94
CA VAL A 449 22.95 -27.69 15.21
C VAL A 449 23.39 -27.10 13.87
N MET A 450 22.54 -26.27 13.25
CA MET A 450 22.83 -25.49 12.04
C MET A 450 22.09 -24.16 12.14
N ALA A 451 22.68 -23.08 11.63
CA ALA A 451 21.96 -21.81 11.51
C ALA A 451 22.56 -20.89 10.46
N VAL A 452 21.71 -20.16 9.76
CA VAL A 452 22.11 -19.01 8.96
C VAL A 452 21.40 -17.77 9.49
N ASP A 453 22.19 -16.82 9.99
CA ASP A 453 21.72 -15.52 10.43
C ASP A 453 21.86 -14.50 9.29
N ALA A 454 21.16 -13.36 9.38
CA ALA A 454 21.25 -12.30 8.38
C ALA A 454 22.70 -11.84 8.12
N ARG A 455 23.50 -11.76 9.18
CA ARG A 455 24.93 -11.38 9.12
C ARG A 455 25.81 -12.40 8.41
N ASP A 456 25.32 -13.60 8.14
CA ASP A 456 26.09 -14.60 7.39
C ASP A 456 26.01 -14.37 5.89
N TYR A 457 24.91 -13.83 5.39
CA TYR A 457 24.72 -13.68 3.95
C TYR A 457 24.64 -12.23 3.48
N ILE A 458 24.44 -11.25 4.37
CA ILE A 458 24.55 -9.84 4.02
C ILE A 458 26.03 -9.47 3.93
N LEU A 459 26.50 -9.22 2.71
CA LEU A 459 27.87 -8.86 2.38
C LEU A 459 27.85 -7.53 1.59
N PRO A 460 27.84 -6.37 2.28
CA PRO A 460 27.72 -5.06 1.64
C PRO A 460 28.79 -4.79 0.59
N GLU A 461 30.02 -5.24 0.84
CA GLU A 461 31.16 -5.11 -0.06
C GLU A 461 30.99 -5.89 -1.38
N LYS A 462 30.16 -6.95 -1.37
CA LYS A 462 29.79 -7.74 -2.55
C LYS A 462 28.42 -7.38 -3.10
N ASN A 463 27.77 -6.34 -2.56
CA ASN A 463 26.41 -5.95 -2.89
C ASN A 463 25.39 -7.11 -2.73
N ILE A 464 25.54 -7.90 -1.67
CA ILE A 464 24.66 -9.02 -1.33
C ILE A 464 23.84 -8.64 -0.10
N SER A 465 22.52 -8.76 -0.19
CA SER A 465 21.61 -8.44 0.92
C SER A 465 20.50 -9.47 1.16
N LYS A 466 20.49 -10.55 0.37
CA LYS A 466 19.44 -11.56 0.33
C LYS A 466 20.08 -12.94 0.17
N ALA A 467 19.35 -14.00 0.48
CA ALA A 467 19.81 -15.37 0.23
C ALA A 467 18.64 -16.33 -0.01
N ASN A 468 18.86 -17.34 -0.84
CA ASN A 468 17.99 -18.52 -0.83
C ASN A 468 18.55 -19.50 0.21
N ALA A 469 17.66 -20.17 0.93
CA ALA A 469 18.01 -21.25 1.83
C ALA A 469 17.08 -22.44 1.62
N PHE A 470 17.66 -23.63 1.57
CA PHE A 470 16.95 -24.90 1.50
C PHE A 470 17.79 -25.97 2.19
N MET A 471 17.18 -27.10 2.53
CA MET A 471 17.89 -28.25 3.09
C MET A 471 17.72 -29.46 2.16
N HIS A 472 18.74 -30.31 2.16
CA HIS A 472 18.75 -31.56 1.40
C HIS A 472 19.29 -32.69 2.28
N PHE A 473 18.58 -33.82 2.30
CA PHE A 473 19.02 -35.08 2.88
C PHE A 473 19.70 -35.92 1.81
N ASN A 474 20.98 -36.25 2.00
CA ASN A 474 21.77 -36.95 0.97
C ASN A 474 21.94 -38.45 1.22
N GLY A 475 21.03 -39.06 2.00
CA GLY A 475 21.07 -40.48 2.40
C GLY A 475 21.64 -40.72 3.81
N ASP A 476 22.51 -39.83 4.29
CA ASP A 476 23.17 -39.98 5.61
C ASP A 476 22.89 -38.80 6.56
N GLU A 477 22.82 -37.56 6.06
CA GLU A 477 22.65 -36.37 6.90
C GLU A 477 21.90 -35.24 6.17
N TRP A 478 21.23 -34.38 6.95
CA TRP A 478 20.68 -33.13 6.45
C TRP A 478 21.76 -32.06 6.31
N LYS A 479 21.74 -31.34 5.18
CA LYS A 479 22.60 -30.18 4.92
C LYS A 479 21.78 -28.92 4.70
N LEU A 480 22.09 -27.86 5.42
CA LEU A 480 21.55 -26.52 5.17
C LEU A 480 22.39 -25.81 4.10
N ILE A 481 21.77 -25.53 2.96
CA ILE A 481 22.42 -24.91 1.80
C ILE A 481 21.89 -23.49 1.64
N VAL A 482 22.81 -22.53 1.61
CA VAL A 482 22.51 -21.09 1.51
C VAL A 482 23.24 -20.51 0.32
N GLN A 483 22.49 -19.83 -0.55
CA GLN A 483 23.01 -19.13 -1.72
C GLN A 483 22.77 -17.63 -1.58
N PRO A 484 23.74 -16.85 -1.05
CA PRO A 484 23.64 -15.39 -1.00
C PRO A 484 23.50 -14.79 -2.41
N GLN A 485 22.54 -13.88 -2.58
CA GLN A 485 22.15 -13.28 -3.85
C GLN A 485 22.67 -11.84 -3.99
N ARG A 486 23.39 -11.57 -5.08
CA ARG A 486 23.82 -10.21 -5.43
C ARG A 486 22.63 -9.37 -5.86
N ASN A 487 22.61 -8.11 -5.46
CA ASN A 487 21.54 -7.20 -5.83
C ASN A 487 21.65 -6.76 -7.31
N ARG A 488 22.86 -6.56 -7.87
CA ARG A 488 23.04 -6.30 -9.33
C ARG A 488 23.53 -7.54 -10.07
N ILE A 489 22.97 -7.79 -11.26
CA ILE A 489 23.53 -8.75 -12.22
C ILE A 489 24.97 -8.32 -12.52
N SER A 490 25.94 -9.13 -12.10
CA SER A 490 27.16 -9.25 -12.88
C SER A 490 26.91 -10.34 -13.91
N LEU A 491 27.03 -10.00 -15.19
CA LEU A 491 27.11 -10.98 -16.28
C LEU A 491 28.51 -11.63 -16.34
N SER A 492 29.36 -11.44 -15.32
CA SER A 492 30.71 -12.01 -15.27
C SER A 492 30.70 -13.43 -14.71
N ALA A 493 31.67 -14.23 -15.18
CA ALA A 493 31.95 -15.61 -14.79
C ALA A 493 32.55 -15.72 -13.38
N GLU A 494 31.87 -15.19 -12.36
CA GLU A 494 32.19 -15.51 -10.96
C GLU A 494 31.16 -16.51 -10.43
N ASP A 495 31.65 -17.63 -9.91
CA ASP A 495 30.80 -18.68 -9.33
C ASP A 495 29.96 -18.13 -8.17
N ASN A 496 28.75 -18.67 -8.03
CA ASN A 496 27.88 -18.31 -6.92
C ASN A 496 28.51 -18.73 -5.60
N ILE A 497 28.41 -17.84 -4.59
CA ILE A 497 28.74 -18.21 -3.23
C ILE A 497 27.66 -19.17 -2.76
N VAL A 498 28.06 -20.38 -2.38
CA VAL A 498 27.18 -21.37 -1.75
C VAL A 498 27.80 -21.78 -0.44
N LYS A 499 27.08 -21.55 0.65
CA LYS A 499 27.46 -21.98 2.00
C LYS A 499 26.67 -23.25 2.32
N VAL A 500 27.37 -24.23 2.87
CA VAL A 500 26.77 -25.51 3.27
C VAL A 500 27.11 -25.72 4.73
N GLN A 501 26.12 -26.06 5.55
CA GLN A 501 26.30 -26.46 6.94
C GLN A 501 25.73 -27.85 7.16
N LYS A 502 26.39 -28.61 8.03
CA LYS A 502 25.98 -29.90 8.57
C LYS A 502 25.62 -29.75 10.04
N ALA A 503 24.90 -30.73 10.58
CA ALA A 503 24.64 -30.79 12.01
C ALA A 503 25.96 -30.81 12.79
N GLY A 504 26.15 -29.81 13.68
CA GLY A 504 27.36 -29.64 14.48
C GLY A 504 28.30 -28.52 14.00
N ASP A 505 28.07 -27.94 12.82
CA ASP A 505 28.84 -26.79 12.34
C ASP A 505 28.52 -25.50 13.10
N TYR A 506 27.40 -25.47 13.85
CA TYR A 506 27.03 -24.31 14.65
C TYR A 506 27.93 -24.14 15.89
N ASN A 507 28.58 -22.98 16.02
CA ASN A 507 29.40 -22.62 17.17
C ASN A 507 28.85 -21.39 17.91
N LEU A 508 28.22 -21.60 19.05
CA LEU A 508 27.62 -20.53 19.87
C LEU A 508 28.64 -19.47 20.31
N SER A 509 29.86 -19.87 20.67
CA SER A 509 30.89 -18.94 21.14
C SER A 509 31.35 -18.00 20.03
N ASP A 510 31.57 -18.51 18.81
CA ASP A 510 31.91 -17.70 17.64
C ASP A 510 30.77 -16.73 17.31
N ARG A 511 29.53 -17.23 17.30
CA ARG A 511 28.33 -16.43 17.02
C ARG A 511 28.17 -15.27 18.01
N THR A 512 28.36 -15.55 19.30
CA THR A 512 28.29 -14.55 20.37
C THR A 512 29.39 -13.50 20.19
N GLN A 513 30.63 -13.93 19.93
CA GLN A 513 31.75 -13.00 19.71
C GLN A 513 31.54 -12.12 18.47
N ARG A 514 31.02 -12.68 17.37
CA ARG A 514 30.70 -11.93 16.15
C ARG A 514 29.64 -10.87 16.41
N PHE A 515 28.60 -11.21 17.18
CA PHE A 515 27.56 -10.27 17.57
C PHE A 515 28.10 -9.14 18.46
N GLU A 516 28.85 -9.47 19.51
CA GLU A 516 29.42 -8.45 20.42
C GLU A 516 30.40 -7.53 19.69
N ASN A 517 31.25 -8.06 18.82
CA ASN A 517 32.13 -7.25 17.96
C ASN A 517 31.34 -6.28 17.06
N ALA A 518 30.21 -6.73 16.51
CA ALA A 518 29.34 -5.89 15.67
C ALA A 518 28.68 -4.78 16.50
N ARG A 519 28.18 -5.11 17.69
CA ARG A 519 27.60 -4.13 18.62
C ARG A 519 28.63 -3.09 19.07
N ASP A 520 29.82 -3.53 19.44
CA ASP A 520 30.94 -2.66 19.82
C ASP A 520 31.40 -1.76 18.66
N SER A 521 31.37 -2.26 17.42
CA SER A 521 31.65 -1.42 16.24
C SER A 521 30.64 -0.28 16.11
N VAL A 522 29.34 -0.60 16.20
CA VAL A 522 28.27 0.40 16.12
C VAL A 522 28.39 1.44 17.24
N HIS A 523 28.67 1.01 18.47
CA HIS A 523 28.89 1.90 19.61
C HIS A 523 30.11 2.81 19.44
N ARG A 524 31.22 2.28 18.91
CA ARG A 524 32.42 3.08 18.60
C ARG A 524 32.13 4.10 17.50
N GLU A 525 31.43 3.70 16.45
CA GLU A 525 31.02 4.60 15.37
C GLU A 525 30.10 5.72 15.88
N LEU A 526 29.16 5.40 16.77
CA LEU A 526 28.29 6.38 17.42
C LEU A 526 29.07 7.37 18.28
N LYS A 527 30.04 6.89 19.06
CA LYS A 527 30.96 7.74 19.86
C LYS A 527 31.82 8.65 18.98
N MET A 528 32.38 8.13 17.89
CA MET A 528 33.14 8.91 16.91
C MET A 528 32.27 10.01 16.28
N LEU A 529 31.04 9.67 15.92
CA LEU A 529 30.07 10.61 15.39
C LEU A 529 29.72 11.71 16.41
N ALA A 530 29.46 11.35 17.67
CA ALA A 530 29.17 12.32 18.72
C ALA A 530 30.31 13.31 18.93
N LYS A 531 31.56 12.83 18.93
CA LYS A 531 32.75 13.70 18.96
C LYS A 531 32.78 14.64 17.75
N LYS A 532 32.49 14.12 16.55
CA LYS A 532 32.48 14.90 15.29
C LYS A 532 31.42 16.00 15.29
N VAL A 533 30.23 15.74 15.84
CA VAL A 533 29.13 16.73 15.90
C VAL A 533 29.05 17.47 17.23
N ASN A 534 30.07 17.35 18.10
CA ASN A 534 30.15 17.99 19.41
C ASN A 534 28.91 17.73 20.29
N VAL A 535 28.44 16.48 20.35
CA VAL A 535 27.43 16.01 21.31
C VAL A 535 28.17 15.37 22.47
N LYS A 536 27.90 15.85 23.68
CA LYS A 536 28.43 15.23 24.90
C LYS A 536 27.65 13.96 25.15
N ILE A 537 28.34 12.83 25.16
CA ILE A 537 27.80 11.56 25.64
C ILE A 537 28.01 11.55 27.15
N GLY A 538 26.92 11.41 27.92
CA GLY A 538 27.00 11.20 29.36
C GLY A 538 27.52 9.80 29.69
N ASP A 539 27.70 9.52 30.98
CA ASP A 539 28.07 8.18 31.41
C ASP A 539 26.99 7.18 30.97
N ILE A 540 27.44 6.09 30.36
CA ILE A 540 26.54 5.01 29.95
C ILE A 540 26.37 4.13 31.18
N PRO A 541 25.16 4.04 31.76
CA PRO A 541 24.96 3.28 32.98
C PRO A 541 25.42 1.83 32.77
N SER A 542 26.28 1.33 33.66
CA SER A 542 26.54 -0.10 33.72
C SER A 542 25.25 -0.78 34.17
N GLU A 543 24.74 -1.68 33.35
CA GLU A 543 23.48 -2.36 33.67
C GLU A 543 23.69 -3.27 34.88
N THR A 544 23.10 -2.89 36.01
CA THR A 544 23.21 -3.59 37.30
C THR A 544 21.86 -4.10 37.81
N VAL A 545 20.75 -3.69 37.18
CA VAL A 545 19.39 -4.02 37.62
C VAL A 545 18.67 -4.79 36.53
N PHE A 546 18.48 -6.09 36.75
CA PHE A 546 17.51 -6.90 36.03
C PHE A 546 16.12 -6.59 36.60
N LEU A 547 15.11 -6.37 35.76
CA LEU A 547 13.76 -6.16 36.27
C LEU A 547 13.28 -7.44 36.99
N ALA A 548 12.36 -7.30 37.94
CA ALA A 548 11.77 -8.45 38.62
C ALA A 548 11.00 -9.34 37.63
N GLU A 549 10.99 -10.66 37.86
CA GLU A 549 10.37 -11.70 37.00
C GLU A 549 8.95 -11.33 36.50
N SER A 550 8.18 -10.61 37.31
CA SER A 550 6.79 -10.22 37.02
C SER A 550 6.62 -9.11 35.97
N GLN A 551 7.67 -8.38 35.58
CA GLN A 551 7.56 -7.25 34.65
C GLN A 551 7.78 -7.63 33.18
N TYR A 552 8.37 -8.79 32.89
CA TYR A 552 8.71 -9.19 31.52
C TYR A 552 7.61 -10.00 30.80
N SER A 553 6.64 -10.55 31.54
CA SER A 553 5.62 -11.45 30.98
C SER A 553 4.44 -10.73 30.31
N GLU A 554 4.19 -9.45 30.62
CA GLU A 554 3.00 -8.71 30.14
C GLU A 554 3.28 -7.57 29.15
N THR A 555 4.51 -7.06 29.05
CA THR A 555 4.87 -5.87 28.25
C THR A 555 5.51 -6.19 26.90
N GLN A 556 5.30 -5.33 25.89
CA GLN A 556 5.95 -5.47 24.59
C GLN A 556 7.46 -5.15 24.66
N PRO A 557 8.31 -5.70 23.78
CA PRO A 557 9.76 -5.44 23.77
C PRO A 557 10.13 -3.96 23.66
N SER A 558 9.30 -3.18 22.96
CA SER A 558 9.42 -1.72 22.84
C SER A 558 9.17 -0.99 24.16
N GLU A 559 8.32 -1.52 25.04
CA GLU A 559 8.09 -0.98 26.39
C GLU A 559 9.23 -1.37 27.35
N LEU A 560 9.82 -2.55 27.17
CA LEU A 560 10.99 -3.02 27.92
C LEU A 560 12.25 -2.21 27.59
N LEU A 561 12.40 -1.75 26.35
CA LEU A 561 13.51 -0.86 25.95
C LEU A 561 13.58 0.43 26.77
N GLU A 562 12.43 0.99 27.18
CA GLU A 562 12.38 2.20 27.99
C GLU A 562 12.79 1.98 29.45
N SER A 563 12.77 0.73 29.91
CA SER A 563 13.08 0.34 31.29
C SER A 563 14.56 -0.03 31.52
N HIS A 564 15.29 -0.41 30.46
CA HIS A 564 16.73 -0.68 30.52
C HIS A 564 17.53 0.61 30.32
N SER A 565 18.14 1.12 31.40
CA SER A 565 18.80 2.43 31.40
C SER A 565 19.97 2.52 30.42
N SER A 566 20.72 1.44 30.18
CA SER A 566 21.87 1.44 29.27
C SER A 566 21.44 1.46 27.80
N LEU A 567 20.45 0.62 27.44
CA LEU A 567 19.85 0.54 26.11
C LEU A 567 19.18 1.85 25.71
N LYS A 568 18.33 2.37 26.61
CA LYS A 568 17.68 3.66 26.43
C LYS A 568 18.70 4.76 26.20
N THR A 569 19.79 4.78 26.98
CA THR A 569 20.87 5.77 26.81
C THR A 569 21.49 5.68 25.41
N TRP A 570 21.80 4.48 24.91
CA TRP A 570 22.34 4.32 23.56
C TRP A 570 21.39 4.78 22.45
N LEU A 571 20.10 4.44 22.56
CA LEU A 571 19.08 4.86 21.61
C LEU A 571 18.83 6.36 21.67
N ASP A 572 18.79 6.95 22.87
CA ASP A 572 18.64 8.39 23.09
C ASP A 572 19.84 9.16 22.51
N ILE A 573 21.07 8.65 22.68
CA ILE A 573 22.26 9.20 22.01
C ILE A 573 22.07 9.14 20.50
N GLY A 574 21.62 8.00 19.96
CA GLY A 574 21.29 7.86 18.54
C GLY A 574 20.29 8.91 18.05
N SER A 575 19.18 9.09 18.77
CA SER A 575 18.16 10.09 18.45
C SER A 575 18.66 11.52 18.55
N GLN A 576 19.46 11.86 19.58
CA GLN A 576 20.06 13.19 19.73
C GLN A 576 21.05 13.49 18.59
N LEU A 577 21.87 12.51 18.22
CA LEU A 577 22.79 12.64 17.09
C LEU A 577 22.04 12.79 15.78
N GLN A 578 20.98 12.01 15.57
CA GLN A 578 20.12 12.11 14.40
C GLN A 578 19.51 13.51 14.31
N GLN A 579 18.92 14.03 15.38
CA GLN A 579 18.35 15.39 15.41
C GLN A 579 19.41 16.45 15.10
N LYS A 580 20.60 16.35 15.69
CA LYS A 580 21.67 17.32 15.46
C LYS A 580 22.18 17.27 14.02
N LEU A 581 22.32 16.08 13.45
CA LEU A 581 22.66 15.90 12.04
C LEU A 581 21.55 16.43 11.13
N ASP A 582 20.29 16.21 11.47
CA ASP A 582 19.16 16.76 10.71
C ASP A 582 19.18 18.28 10.71
N ILE A 583 19.48 18.92 11.85
CA ILE A 583 19.68 20.37 11.95
C ILE A 583 20.85 20.82 11.07
N GLN A 584 22.03 20.19 11.17
CA GLN A 584 23.18 20.50 10.32
C GLN A 584 22.86 20.33 8.82
N ILE A 585 22.12 19.28 8.47
CA ILE A 585 21.65 19.03 7.11
C ILE A 585 20.67 20.12 6.67
N GLN A 586 19.78 20.59 7.55
CA GLN A 586 18.90 21.74 7.23
C GLN A 586 19.70 23.04 7.06
N GLU A 587 20.69 23.30 7.90
CA GLU A 587 21.58 24.47 7.78
C GLU A 587 22.39 24.41 6.48
N LEU A 588 22.96 23.26 6.13
CA LEU A 588 23.63 23.05 4.84
C LEU A 588 22.66 23.20 3.67
N LYS A 589 21.42 22.74 3.79
CA LYS A 589 20.37 22.97 2.78
C LYS A 589 20.04 24.45 2.63
N LYS A 590 19.96 25.20 3.74
CA LYS A 590 19.70 26.66 3.76
C LYS A 590 20.88 27.45 3.21
N ASN A 591 22.11 27.15 3.65
CA ASN A 591 23.33 27.76 3.12
C ASN A 591 23.50 27.47 1.64
N ARG A 592 23.21 26.24 1.19
CA ARG A 592 23.18 25.91 -0.24
C ARG A 592 22.16 26.76 -0.98
N GLN A 593 20.96 26.95 -0.43
CA GLN A 593 19.94 27.83 -1.04
C GLN A 593 20.41 29.29 -1.13
N ILE A 594 21.01 29.83 -0.06
CA ILE A 594 21.59 31.19 -0.06
C ILE A 594 22.70 31.31 -1.11
N LEU A 595 23.56 30.29 -1.24
CA LEU A 595 24.61 30.25 -2.24
C LEU A 595 24.03 30.17 -3.66
N GLU A 596 23.01 29.33 -3.88
CA GLU A 596 22.26 29.19 -5.14
C GLU A 596 21.60 30.53 -5.54
N GLU A 597 21.02 31.26 -4.58
CA GLU A 597 20.45 32.60 -4.78
C GLU A 597 21.55 33.65 -5.06
N SER A 598 22.67 33.61 -4.33
CA SER A 598 23.80 34.53 -4.52
C SER A 598 24.54 34.35 -5.84
N LEU A 599 24.34 33.21 -6.51
CA LEU A 599 24.90 32.92 -7.83
C LEU A 599 24.17 33.70 -8.95
N ILE A 600 22.95 34.17 -8.68
CA ILE A 600 22.12 34.92 -9.64
C ILE A 600 22.77 36.28 -9.90
N GLY A 601 23.17 36.53 -11.15
CA GLY A 601 23.74 37.82 -11.59
C GLY A 601 25.24 38.02 -11.33
N VAL A 602 25.97 36.99 -10.86
CA VAL A 602 27.43 37.08 -10.67
C VAL A 602 28.15 36.93 -12.03
N MET A 603 28.79 38.01 -12.48
CA MET A 603 29.54 38.04 -13.75
C MET A 603 31.03 37.68 -13.61
N ASP A 604 31.60 37.78 -12.40
CA ASP A 604 32.98 37.39 -12.13
C ASP A 604 33.13 35.86 -12.08
N ILE A 605 33.89 35.32 -13.04
CA ILE A 605 34.09 33.88 -13.24
C ILE A 605 34.76 33.22 -12.02
N THR A 606 35.70 33.90 -11.38
CA THR A 606 36.44 33.38 -10.22
C THR A 606 35.52 33.30 -9.00
N ARG A 607 34.68 34.32 -8.78
CA ARG A 607 33.68 34.35 -7.72
C ARG A 607 32.57 33.32 -7.95
N LYS A 608 32.09 33.21 -9.20
CA LYS A 608 31.08 32.22 -9.61
C LYS A 608 31.54 30.79 -9.31
N LYS A 609 32.76 30.43 -9.71
CA LYS A 609 33.34 29.09 -9.48
C LYS A 609 33.51 28.77 -7.99
N LYS A 610 33.85 29.76 -7.15
CA LYS A 610 33.90 29.59 -5.69
C LYS A 610 32.54 29.25 -5.09
N ILE A 611 31.47 29.91 -5.53
CA ILE A 611 30.10 29.65 -5.06
C ILE A 611 29.60 28.28 -5.55
N GLU A 612 29.84 27.93 -6.82
CA GLU A 612 29.48 26.61 -7.38
C GLU A 612 30.17 25.46 -6.64
N ASN A 613 31.46 25.58 -6.33
CA ASN A 613 32.19 24.59 -5.54
C ASN A 613 31.60 24.45 -4.12
N ALA A 614 31.22 25.56 -3.48
CA ALA A 614 30.60 25.52 -2.15
C ALA A 614 29.20 24.86 -2.18
N ILE A 615 28.43 25.07 -3.26
CA ILE A 615 27.13 24.39 -3.47
C ILE A 615 27.34 22.87 -3.59
N GLU A 616 28.27 22.43 -4.45
CA GLU A 616 28.53 21.01 -4.67
C GLU A 616 29.10 20.30 -3.43
N MET A 617 29.95 21.01 -2.67
CA MET A 617 30.43 20.54 -1.38
C MET A 617 29.29 20.33 -0.39
N ASN A 618 28.33 21.26 -0.30
CA ASN A 618 27.13 21.08 0.53
C ASN A 618 26.28 19.86 0.10
N LYS A 619 26.10 19.62 -1.22
CA LYS A 619 25.36 18.44 -1.72
C LYS A 619 26.03 17.12 -1.32
N THR A 620 27.33 17.06 -1.52
CA THR A 620 28.16 15.89 -1.23
C THR A 620 28.10 15.56 0.25
N ILE A 621 28.29 16.57 1.12
CA ILE A 621 28.19 16.40 2.57
C ILE A 621 26.80 15.86 2.96
N ILE A 622 25.71 16.45 2.46
CA ILE A 622 24.35 15.97 2.78
C ILE A 622 24.14 14.51 2.36
N SER A 623 24.54 14.14 1.14
CA SER A 623 24.39 12.77 0.62
C SER A 623 25.20 11.76 1.44
N MET A 624 26.47 12.08 1.71
CA MET A 624 27.34 11.25 2.54
C MET A 624 26.79 11.07 3.95
N GLN A 625 26.33 12.15 4.59
CA GLN A 625 25.76 12.10 5.93
C GLN A 625 24.48 11.26 5.98
N ASN A 626 23.55 11.42 5.04
CA ASN A 626 22.31 10.63 4.99
C ASN A 626 22.59 9.14 4.86
N ARG A 627 23.52 8.75 3.98
CA ARG A 627 23.86 7.34 3.76
C ARG A 627 24.61 6.75 4.95
N GLN A 628 25.71 7.40 5.36
CA GLN A 628 26.59 6.90 6.41
C GLN A 628 25.85 6.79 7.76
N TYR A 629 25.06 7.81 8.12
CA TYR A 629 24.42 7.85 9.44
C TYR A 629 23.06 7.16 9.45
N GLY A 630 22.35 7.09 8.31
CA GLY A 630 21.13 6.30 8.19
C GLY A 630 21.36 4.81 8.45
N GLU A 631 22.43 4.24 7.87
CA GLU A 631 22.83 2.84 8.12
C GLU A 631 23.25 2.63 9.58
N LEU A 632 24.04 3.55 10.15
CA LEU A 632 24.45 3.49 11.55
C LEU A 632 23.26 3.45 12.52
N PHE A 633 22.25 4.30 12.34
CA PHE A 633 21.07 4.32 13.22
C PHE A 633 20.16 3.11 13.05
N TYR A 634 20.09 2.56 11.83
CA TYR A 634 19.42 1.28 11.60
C TYR A 634 20.13 0.15 12.34
N HIS A 635 21.45 0.02 12.18
CA HIS A 635 22.24 -1.00 12.86
C HIS A 635 22.23 -0.84 14.38
N LEU A 636 22.22 0.39 14.90
CA LEU A 636 22.08 0.67 16.33
C LEU A 636 20.83 0.03 16.91
N ARG A 637 19.66 0.25 16.28
CA ARG A 637 18.43 -0.41 16.74
C ARG A 637 18.59 -1.93 16.69
N GLU A 638 19.02 -2.48 15.56
CA GLU A 638 19.15 -3.93 15.40
C GLU A 638 20.03 -4.57 16.49
N VAL A 639 21.21 -4.01 16.79
CA VAL A 639 22.11 -4.59 17.81
C VAL A 639 21.56 -4.44 19.23
N GLU A 640 20.91 -3.32 19.57
CA GLU A 640 20.33 -3.14 20.90
C GLU A 640 19.12 -4.05 21.13
N TYR A 641 18.26 -4.22 20.13
CA TYR A 641 17.14 -5.16 20.20
C TYR A 641 17.63 -6.61 20.31
N SER A 642 18.59 -7.03 19.47
CA SER A 642 19.18 -8.38 19.54
C SER A 642 19.85 -8.63 20.89
N TRP A 643 20.51 -7.64 21.47
CA TRP A 643 21.13 -7.75 22.79
C TRP A 643 20.07 -7.92 23.89
N LEU A 644 19.00 -7.11 23.86
CA LEU A 644 17.89 -7.23 24.81
C LEU A 644 17.28 -8.65 24.78
N TRP A 645 17.05 -9.19 23.59
CA TRP A 645 16.53 -10.55 23.44
C TRP A 645 17.46 -11.60 24.03
N GLN A 646 18.77 -11.48 23.82
CA GLN A 646 19.74 -12.39 24.44
C GLN A 646 19.73 -12.29 25.98
N ARG A 647 19.55 -11.09 26.55
CA ARG A 647 19.43 -10.93 28.01
C ARG A 647 18.16 -11.52 28.57
N ILE A 648 17.02 -11.33 27.90
CA ILE A 648 15.77 -11.97 28.30
C ILE A 648 15.92 -13.49 28.25
N LYS A 649 16.54 -14.05 27.20
CA LYS A 649 16.84 -15.49 27.12
C LYS A 649 17.75 -15.95 28.26
N ALA A 650 18.86 -15.24 28.49
CA ALA A 650 19.83 -15.63 29.52
C ALA A 650 19.19 -15.70 30.92
N ASN A 651 18.21 -14.82 31.19
CA ASN A 651 17.52 -14.76 32.47
C ASN A 651 16.32 -15.70 32.58
N GLN A 652 15.56 -15.91 31.50
CA GLN A 652 14.24 -16.57 31.52
C GLN A 652 14.15 -17.81 30.62
N GLY A 653 15.22 -18.17 29.94
CA GLY A 653 15.29 -19.27 28.98
C GLY A 653 14.72 -18.94 27.60
N MET A 654 14.93 -19.84 26.63
CA MET A 654 14.48 -19.71 25.24
C MET A 654 12.98 -19.41 25.12
N SER A 655 12.14 -20.05 25.96
CA SER A 655 10.68 -19.91 25.88
C SER A 655 10.17 -18.48 26.15
N ALA A 656 10.99 -17.60 26.74
CA ALA A 656 10.62 -16.20 26.99
C ALA A 656 10.76 -15.30 25.74
N VAL A 657 11.57 -15.75 24.77
CA VAL A 657 11.98 -14.98 23.59
C VAL A 657 11.58 -15.63 22.27
N VAL A 658 11.32 -16.93 22.31
CA VAL A 658 10.79 -17.74 21.21
C VAL A 658 9.54 -18.43 21.71
N LYS A 659 8.41 -18.18 21.04
CA LYS A 659 7.12 -18.81 21.31
C LYS A 659 6.68 -19.57 20.06
N ILE A 660 6.58 -20.87 20.20
CA ILE A 660 5.78 -21.71 19.31
C ILE A 660 4.37 -21.79 19.90
N LYS A 661 3.34 -21.83 19.06
CA LYS A 661 2.01 -22.18 19.53
C LYS A 661 1.86 -23.70 19.44
N GLU A 662 1.90 -24.38 20.59
CA GLU A 662 1.55 -25.80 20.64
C GLU A 662 0.09 -25.99 20.24
N PHE A 663 -0.14 -26.95 19.35
CA PHE A 663 -1.46 -27.34 18.88
C PHE A 663 -2.19 -28.07 20.01
N ASP A 664 -3.33 -27.53 20.47
CA ASP A 664 -4.28 -28.25 21.32
C ASP A 664 -5.33 -28.90 20.41
N PRO A 665 -5.34 -30.24 20.26
CA PRO A 665 -6.31 -30.95 19.42
C PRO A 665 -7.77 -30.79 19.89
N ASN A 666 -7.98 -30.37 21.15
CA ASN A 666 -9.29 -30.31 21.81
C ASN A 666 -9.79 -28.87 22.05
N MET A 667 -9.14 -27.85 21.50
CA MET A 667 -9.46 -26.46 21.81
C MET A 667 -10.81 -26.00 21.19
N GLY A 668 -11.72 -25.54 22.05
CA GLY A 668 -13.08 -25.13 21.68
C GLY A 668 -13.17 -23.92 20.73
N ILE A 669 -14.26 -23.91 19.96
CA ILE A 669 -14.58 -23.10 18.75
C ILE A 669 -14.45 -21.57 18.90
N ASN A 670 -14.26 -21.01 20.10
CA ASN A 670 -14.23 -19.55 20.33
C ASN A 670 -13.22 -19.12 21.42
N SER A 671 -11.93 -19.46 21.28
CA SER A 671 -10.88 -18.93 22.16
C SER A 671 -10.14 -17.74 21.52
N PRO A 672 -9.81 -16.64 22.26
CA PRO A 672 -9.40 -15.35 21.70
C PRO A 672 -7.92 -15.21 21.30
N TYR A 673 -7.15 -16.30 21.22
CA TYR A 673 -5.69 -16.21 21.02
C TYR A 673 -5.25 -16.76 19.66
N ALA A 674 -5.20 -15.86 18.68
CA ALA A 674 -4.80 -16.02 17.28
C ALA A 674 -3.53 -16.85 17.07
N TYR A 675 -3.60 -18.08 16.55
CA TYR A 675 -2.54 -18.75 15.74
C TYR A 675 -2.97 -20.07 15.08
N HIS A 676 -4.27 -20.36 15.05
CA HIS A 676 -4.82 -21.28 14.06
C HIS A 676 -5.83 -20.49 13.26
N LEU A 677 -5.71 -20.57 11.93
CA LEU A 677 -6.79 -20.12 11.08
C LEU A 677 -8.02 -20.93 11.49
N THR A 678 -9.02 -20.21 11.99
CA THR A 678 -10.38 -20.71 12.09
C THR A 678 -10.77 -21.35 10.75
N ILE A 679 -11.73 -22.27 10.77
CA ILE A 679 -12.27 -22.85 9.54
C ILE A 679 -12.64 -21.75 8.51
N ASN A 680 -13.11 -20.59 9.00
CA ASN A 680 -13.37 -19.41 8.18
C ASN A 680 -12.11 -18.88 7.49
N GLU A 681 -11.03 -18.68 8.23
CA GLU A 681 -9.79 -18.13 7.67
C GLU A 681 -9.10 -19.10 6.70
N ARG A 682 -9.16 -20.43 6.94
CA ARG A 682 -8.67 -21.44 6.00
C ARG A 682 -9.48 -21.45 4.71
N TYR A 683 -10.79 -21.37 4.86
CA TYR A 683 -11.72 -21.26 3.75
C TYR A 683 -11.41 -20.01 2.90
N GLU A 684 -11.29 -18.82 3.50
CA GLU A 684 -10.99 -17.58 2.76
C GLU A 684 -9.65 -17.64 2.00
N ASN A 685 -8.63 -18.29 2.56
CA ASN A 685 -7.34 -18.48 1.89
C ASN A 685 -7.45 -19.38 0.65
N LEU A 686 -8.15 -20.51 0.76
CA LEU A 686 -8.39 -21.38 -0.40
C LEU A 686 -9.19 -20.64 -1.48
N ILE A 687 -10.19 -19.85 -1.12
CA ILE A 687 -10.94 -19.01 -2.06
C ILE A 687 -10.03 -18.02 -2.79
N TYR A 688 -9.10 -17.38 -2.09
CA TYR A 688 -8.14 -16.46 -2.69
C TYR A 688 -7.25 -17.16 -3.72
N LEU A 689 -6.73 -18.34 -3.38
CA LEU A 689 -5.89 -19.16 -4.28
C LEU A 689 -6.69 -19.64 -5.50
N HIS A 690 -7.90 -20.16 -5.30
CA HIS A 690 -8.80 -20.61 -6.37
C HIS A 690 -9.19 -19.49 -7.34
N LYS A 691 -9.28 -18.24 -6.88
CA LYS A 691 -9.58 -17.07 -7.72
C LYS A 691 -8.36 -16.57 -8.50
N LEU A 692 -7.15 -16.71 -7.94
CA LEU A 692 -5.91 -16.18 -8.51
C LEU A 692 -5.04 -17.19 -9.24
N THR A 693 -5.41 -18.47 -9.17
CA THR A 693 -4.69 -19.52 -9.89
C THR A 693 -4.56 -19.18 -11.37
N ARG A 694 -3.37 -19.44 -11.91
CA ARG A 694 -3.08 -19.34 -13.36
C ARG A 694 -3.43 -20.63 -14.09
N ASN A 695 -3.95 -21.65 -13.38
CA ASN A 695 -4.58 -22.82 -13.98
C ASN A 695 -5.93 -22.42 -14.60
N MET A 696 -5.91 -22.13 -15.89
CA MET A 696 -7.08 -21.62 -16.62
C MET A 696 -8.25 -22.61 -16.64
N ARG A 697 -7.97 -23.93 -16.61
CA ARG A 697 -9.02 -24.96 -16.57
C ARG A 697 -9.72 -25.00 -15.22
N PHE A 698 -8.96 -25.08 -14.13
CA PHE A 698 -9.51 -25.00 -12.76
C PHE A 698 -10.34 -23.73 -12.59
N LYS A 699 -9.81 -22.59 -13.04
CA LYS A 699 -10.49 -21.29 -12.94
C LYS A 699 -11.84 -21.27 -13.68
N ASN A 700 -11.91 -21.90 -14.86
CA ASN A 700 -13.14 -21.99 -15.65
C ASN A 700 -14.16 -22.93 -14.97
N GLU A 701 -13.76 -24.14 -14.58
CA GLU A 701 -14.63 -25.12 -13.93
C GLU A 701 -15.15 -24.62 -12.57
N PHE A 702 -14.29 -23.95 -11.79
CA PHE A 702 -14.68 -23.28 -10.54
C PHE A 702 -15.71 -22.18 -10.79
N SER A 703 -15.52 -21.36 -11.83
CA SER A 703 -16.46 -20.30 -12.20
C SER A 703 -17.81 -20.85 -12.70
N GLU A 704 -17.80 -21.98 -13.41
CA GLU A 704 -19.03 -22.68 -13.81
C GLU A 704 -19.77 -23.25 -12.60
N GLY A 705 -19.04 -23.85 -11.66
CA GLY A 705 -19.59 -24.34 -10.39
C GLY A 705 -20.35 -23.27 -9.61
N ILE A 706 -19.81 -22.05 -9.55
CA ILE A 706 -20.47 -20.91 -8.91
C ILE A 706 -21.80 -20.57 -9.59
N LYS A 707 -21.84 -20.57 -10.93
CA LYS A 707 -23.01 -20.19 -11.72
C LYS A 707 -24.14 -21.22 -11.61
N GLN A 708 -23.80 -22.51 -11.56
CA GLN A 708 -24.73 -23.63 -11.60
C GLN A 708 -24.92 -24.32 -10.24
N TYR A 709 -24.61 -23.64 -9.14
CA TYR A 709 -24.55 -24.26 -7.81
C TYR A 709 -25.83 -24.98 -7.36
N LYS A 710 -27.02 -24.56 -7.86
CA LYS A 710 -28.31 -25.21 -7.55
C LYS A 710 -28.54 -26.52 -8.30
N GLU A 711 -27.80 -26.75 -9.39
CA GLU A 711 -27.92 -27.94 -10.25
C GLU A 711 -26.84 -28.99 -9.92
N ILE A 712 -25.84 -28.63 -9.12
CA ILE A 712 -24.70 -29.48 -8.76
C ILE A 712 -24.98 -30.11 -7.40
N SER A 713 -25.22 -31.42 -7.39
CA SER A 713 -25.36 -32.20 -6.15
C SER A 713 -23.97 -32.46 -5.55
N ILE A 714 -23.76 -32.04 -4.30
CA ILE A 714 -22.55 -32.29 -3.54
C ILE A 714 -22.91 -33.27 -2.42
N LEU A 715 -22.15 -34.36 -2.30
CA LEU A 715 -22.38 -35.38 -1.28
C LEU A 715 -22.36 -34.74 0.12
N ASP A 716 -23.33 -35.11 0.97
CA ASP A 716 -23.49 -34.63 2.35
C ASP A 716 -23.77 -33.12 2.51
N VAL A 717 -24.10 -32.41 1.44
CA VAL A 717 -24.50 -31.00 1.47
C VAL A 717 -26.02 -30.87 1.23
N ASN A 718 -26.73 -30.24 2.16
CA ASN A 718 -28.14 -29.89 2.04
C ASN A 718 -28.45 -28.58 2.80
N ASP A 719 -29.67 -28.05 2.63
CA ASP A 719 -30.10 -26.75 3.17
C ASP A 719 -30.13 -26.66 4.70
N THR A 720 -29.96 -27.77 5.42
CA THR A 720 -29.96 -27.81 6.90
C THR A 720 -28.57 -27.76 7.52
N VAL A 721 -27.51 -27.87 6.70
CA VAL A 721 -26.13 -27.91 7.19
C VAL A 721 -25.64 -26.49 7.51
N PRO A 722 -25.17 -26.21 8.74
CA PRO A 722 -24.69 -24.88 9.11
C PRO A 722 -23.46 -24.43 8.30
N SER A 723 -23.33 -23.12 8.07
CA SER A 723 -22.27 -22.55 7.23
C SER A 723 -20.86 -22.89 7.72
N GLN A 724 -20.68 -23.00 9.03
CA GLN A 724 -19.43 -23.37 9.66
C GLN A 724 -19.02 -24.82 9.33
N LEU A 725 -20.00 -25.73 9.24
CA LEU A 725 -19.74 -27.12 8.89
C LEU A 725 -19.48 -27.27 7.38
N LEU A 726 -20.21 -26.52 6.54
CA LEU A 726 -19.94 -26.45 5.10
C LEU A 726 -18.55 -25.91 4.79
N LYS A 727 -18.10 -24.85 5.48
CA LYS A 727 -16.71 -24.35 5.36
C LYS A 727 -15.68 -25.37 5.82
N LYS A 728 -16.00 -26.17 6.86
CA LYS A 728 -15.13 -27.26 7.30
C LYS A 728 -14.98 -28.28 6.17
N MET A 729 -16.10 -28.75 5.62
CA MET A 729 -16.13 -29.67 4.49
C MET A 729 -15.34 -29.13 3.30
N TYR A 730 -15.52 -27.84 2.94
CA TYR A 730 -14.78 -27.17 1.87
C TYR A 730 -13.26 -27.28 2.04
N VAL A 731 -12.79 -27.14 3.28
CA VAL A 731 -11.36 -27.15 3.63
C VAL A 731 -10.82 -28.58 3.75
N THR A 732 -11.61 -29.55 4.22
CA THR A 732 -11.11 -30.88 4.59
C THR A 732 -11.35 -31.96 3.56
N ASN A 733 -12.35 -31.80 2.68
CA ASN A 733 -12.73 -32.84 1.74
C ASN A 733 -12.14 -32.58 0.35
N GLU A 734 -11.99 -33.67 -0.41
CA GLU A 734 -11.63 -33.61 -1.81
C GLU A 734 -12.86 -33.29 -2.66
N TYR A 735 -12.74 -32.25 -3.49
CA TYR A 735 -13.78 -31.77 -4.39
C TYR A 735 -13.14 -31.36 -5.70
N THR A 736 -13.85 -31.62 -6.81
CA THR A 736 -13.49 -31.07 -8.12
C THR A 736 -13.58 -29.53 -8.10
N ALA A 737 -12.92 -28.86 -9.04
CA ALA A 737 -13.00 -27.41 -9.17
C ALA A 737 -14.46 -26.92 -9.28
N ARG A 738 -15.29 -27.66 -10.02
CA ARG A 738 -16.72 -27.38 -10.20
C ARG A 738 -17.52 -27.53 -8.90
N GLU A 739 -17.31 -28.60 -8.14
CA GLU A 739 -17.94 -28.79 -6.82
C GLU A 739 -17.46 -27.75 -5.81
N ARG A 740 -16.17 -27.38 -5.83
CA ARG A 740 -15.64 -26.27 -5.01
C ARG A 740 -16.31 -24.94 -5.38
N GLY A 741 -16.56 -24.70 -6.66
CA GLY A 741 -17.31 -23.51 -7.10
C GLY A 741 -18.74 -23.49 -6.56
N ALA A 742 -19.44 -24.63 -6.63
CA ALA A 742 -20.80 -24.77 -6.13
C ALA A 742 -20.88 -24.65 -4.60
N LEU A 743 -20.01 -25.36 -3.87
CA LEU A 743 -19.96 -25.33 -2.40
C LEU A 743 -19.63 -23.94 -1.87
N TYR A 744 -18.71 -23.22 -2.53
CA TYR A 744 -18.43 -21.82 -2.21
C TYR A 744 -19.72 -20.98 -2.25
N ARG A 745 -20.54 -21.16 -3.29
CA ARG A 745 -21.79 -20.40 -3.43
C ARG A 745 -22.83 -20.80 -2.38
N VAL A 746 -22.98 -22.10 -2.07
CA VAL A 746 -23.86 -22.59 -0.99
C VAL A 746 -23.46 -21.99 0.35
N ILE A 747 -22.17 -22.01 0.69
CA ILE A 747 -21.64 -21.43 1.93
C ILE A 747 -22.01 -19.94 2.06
N GLN A 748 -21.94 -19.18 0.96
CA GLN A 748 -22.31 -17.76 0.97
C GLN A 748 -23.79 -17.55 1.34
N GLU A 749 -24.69 -18.33 0.73
CA GLU A 749 -26.14 -18.25 1.00
C GLU A 749 -26.45 -18.67 2.46
N THR A 750 -25.91 -19.80 2.93
CA THR A 750 -26.13 -20.28 4.31
C THR A 750 -25.57 -19.31 5.35
N THR A 751 -24.36 -18.76 5.14
CA THR A 751 -23.76 -17.77 6.06
C THR A 751 -24.65 -16.52 6.16
N TYR A 752 -25.26 -16.12 5.05
CA TYR A 752 -26.13 -14.97 4.98
C TYR A 752 -27.44 -15.19 5.75
N GLU A 753 -28.09 -16.34 5.59
CA GLU A 753 -29.31 -16.69 6.32
C GLU A 753 -29.11 -16.74 7.85
N GLU A 754 -28.01 -17.36 8.29
CA GLU A 754 -27.64 -17.43 9.71
C GLU A 754 -27.44 -16.03 10.32
N TYR A 755 -26.76 -15.14 9.59
CA TYR A 755 -26.52 -13.77 10.03
C TYR A 755 -27.83 -13.01 10.26
N ILE A 756 -28.78 -13.12 9.33
CA ILE A 756 -30.06 -12.42 9.44
C ILE A 756 -30.91 -12.95 10.59
N SER A 757 -30.93 -14.27 10.80
CA SER A 757 -31.60 -14.89 11.95
C SER A 757 -31.03 -14.36 13.29
N HIS A 758 -29.70 -14.20 13.37
CA HIS A 758 -29.05 -13.62 14.54
C HIS A 758 -29.47 -12.17 14.78
N VAL A 759 -29.45 -11.32 13.74
CA VAL A 759 -29.86 -9.90 13.81
C VAL A 759 -31.28 -9.77 14.36
N LEU A 760 -32.23 -10.55 13.84
CA LEU A 760 -33.63 -10.51 14.28
C LEU A 760 -33.78 -10.98 15.73
N THR A 761 -33.11 -12.07 16.11
CA THR A 761 -33.13 -12.59 17.49
C THR A 761 -32.58 -11.57 18.50
N GLN A 762 -31.47 -10.90 18.18
CA GLN A 762 -30.89 -9.87 19.04
C GLN A 762 -31.82 -8.66 19.16
N THR A 763 -32.48 -8.27 18.08
CA THR A 763 -33.43 -7.17 18.06
C THR A 763 -34.63 -7.44 18.96
N GLY A 764 -35.16 -8.67 18.95
CA GLY A 764 -36.20 -9.12 19.87
C GLY A 764 -35.82 -8.92 21.35
N LYS A 765 -34.62 -9.40 21.73
CA LYS A 765 -34.10 -9.25 23.11
C LYS A 765 -33.93 -7.79 23.55
N ILE A 766 -33.53 -6.91 22.64
CA ILE A 766 -33.41 -5.47 22.93
C ILE A 766 -34.77 -4.81 23.07
N SER A 767 -35.75 -5.21 22.26
CA SER A 767 -37.13 -4.75 22.42
C SER A 767 -37.68 -5.08 23.80
N GLU A 768 -37.56 -6.34 24.22
CA GLU A 768 -38.01 -6.79 25.54
C GLU A 768 -37.35 -5.98 26.67
N PHE A 769 -36.02 -5.82 26.62
CA PHE A 769 -35.27 -5.02 27.59
C PHE A 769 -35.81 -3.58 27.74
N PHE A 770 -36.08 -2.88 26.63
CA PHE A 770 -36.58 -1.51 26.72
C PHE A 770 -38.06 -1.44 27.11
N SER A 771 -38.88 -2.42 26.74
CA SER A 771 -40.26 -2.56 27.21
C SER A 771 -40.32 -2.70 28.73
N GLU A 772 -39.55 -3.63 29.30
CA GLU A 772 -39.44 -3.83 30.75
C GLU A 772 -38.93 -2.58 31.49
N ALA A 773 -38.04 -1.82 30.84
CA ALA A 773 -37.50 -0.59 31.38
C ALA A 773 -38.47 0.62 31.28
N GLY A 774 -39.71 0.38 30.85
CA GLY A 774 -40.79 1.36 30.82
C GLY A 774 -40.85 2.20 29.54
N SER A 775 -40.32 1.66 28.42
CA SER A 775 -40.62 2.20 27.09
C SER A 775 -42.11 2.06 26.79
N LYS A 776 -42.71 3.09 26.21
CA LYS A 776 -44.12 3.09 25.79
C LYS A 776 -44.34 2.44 24.44
N THR A 777 -43.39 2.64 23.51
CA THR A 777 -43.50 2.21 22.13
C THR A 777 -42.13 1.74 21.66
N ASN A 778 -42.08 0.56 21.07
CA ASN A 778 -40.88 0.02 20.45
C ASN A 778 -41.16 -0.21 18.97
N ARG A 779 -40.49 0.55 18.10
CA ARG A 779 -40.59 0.39 16.66
C ARG A 779 -39.28 -0.19 16.14
N LEU A 780 -39.29 -1.47 15.81
CA LEU A 780 -38.10 -2.22 15.42
C LEU A 780 -37.89 -2.15 13.91
N ILE A 781 -36.66 -1.96 13.46
CA ILE A 781 -36.25 -2.15 12.05
C ILE A 781 -34.73 -2.19 12.04
N PRO A 782 -34.12 -3.34 12.37
CA PRO A 782 -32.68 -3.43 12.46
C PRO A 782 -32.08 -3.19 11.08
N GLN A 783 -31.17 -2.23 10.96
CA GLN A 783 -30.66 -1.80 9.66
C GLN A 783 -30.01 -2.95 8.89
N ASP A 784 -29.40 -3.92 9.57
CA ASP A 784 -28.70 -5.03 8.92
C ASP A 784 -29.69 -5.98 8.22
N PHE A 785 -30.91 -6.13 8.75
CA PHE A 785 -31.99 -6.87 8.09
C PHE A 785 -32.50 -6.14 6.85
N TYR A 786 -32.73 -4.83 6.96
CA TYR A 786 -33.16 -4.04 5.81
C TYR A 786 -32.07 -4.00 4.73
N LEU A 787 -30.84 -3.64 5.09
CA LEU A 787 -29.71 -3.44 4.17
C LEU A 787 -29.30 -4.71 3.42
N SER A 788 -29.49 -5.87 4.05
CA SER A 788 -29.22 -7.16 3.43
C SER A 788 -30.23 -7.46 2.32
N LEU A 789 -31.53 -7.25 2.58
CA LEU A 789 -32.60 -7.47 1.61
C LEU A 789 -32.50 -6.49 0.44
N VAL A 790 -32.09 -5.25 0.71
CA VAL A 790 -31.84 -4.26 -0.34
C VAL A 790 -30.46 -4.35 -0.99
N ARG A 791 -29.70 -5.43 -0.75
CA ARG A 791 -28.42 -5.75 -1.39
C ARG A 791 -27.44 -4.57 -1.40
N SER A 792 -27.21 -3.95 -0.23
CA SER A 792 -26.30 -2.81 -0.11
C SER A 792 -24.91 -3.23 0.42
N GLU A 793 -23.80 -3.16 -0.34
CA GLU A 793 -22.41 -3.40 0.16
C GLU A 793 -21.86 -2.28 1.07
N SER A 794 -22.71 -1.67 1.89
CA SER A 794 -22.23 -0.74 2.91
C SER A 794 -22.19 -1.39 4.29
N GLY A 795 -21.09 -1.18 5.02
CA GLY A 795 -20.93 -1.60 6.42
C GLY A 795 -21.77 -0.80 7.45
N GLY A 796 -22.99 -0.38 7.09
CA GLY A 796 -23.95 0.31 7.97
C GLY A 796 -24.44 1.69 7.48
N ARG A 797 -25.64 2.10 7.91
CA ARG A 797 -26.29 3.41 7.61
C ARG A 797 -26.70 4.17 8.87
N CYS A 798 -26.02 3.92 9.99
CA CYS A 798 -26.42 4.41 11.31
C CYS A 798 -26.56 5.93 11.36
N TYR A 799 -25.56 6.66 10.87
CA TYR A 799 -25.54 8.12 10.93
C TYR A 799 -26.62 8.80 10.06
N PRO A 800 -26.84 8.39 8.79
CA PRO A 800 -28.01 8.80 8.02
C PRO A 800 -29.34 8.53 8.69
N LEU A 801 -29.52 7.34 9.23
CA LEU A 801 -30.77 6.92 9.87
C LEU A 801 -31.06 7.76 11.11
N VAL A 802 -30.03 8.05 11.92
CA VAL A 802 -30.11 8.99 13.05
C VAL A 802 -30.54 10.38 12.62
N ARG A 803 -29.97 10.92 11.54
CA ARG A 803 -30.35 12.23 11.00
C ARG A 803 -31.80 12.25 10.51
N GLY A 804 -32.19 11.26 9.71
CA GLY A 804 -33.57 11.13 9.23
C GLY A 804 -34.57 11.02 10.37
N MET A 805 -34.24 10.19 11.37
CA MET A 805 -35.06 10.01 12.57
C MET A 805 -35.17 11.29 13.38
N SER A 806 -34.08 12.04 13.54
CA SER A 806 -34.07 13.33 14.25
C SER A 806 -35.03 14.33 13.61
N VAL A 807 -35.06 14.40 12.28
CA VAL A 807 -35.95 15.29 11.53
C VAL A 807 -37.39 14.82 11.65
N GLY A 808 -37.64 13.51 11.49
CA GLY A 808 -38.99 12.93 11.66
C GLY A 808 -39.58 13.26 13.02
N LEU A 809 -38.81 12.96 14.09
CA LEU A 809 -39.21 13.27 15.46
C LEU A 809 -39.37 14.77 15.70
N ALA A 810 -38.47 15.62 15.20
CA ALA A 810 -38.55 17.05 15.43
C ALA A 810 -39.76 17.72 14.73
N ARG A 811 -40.18 17.20 13.57
CA ARG A 811 -41.28 17.78 12.79
C ARG A 811 -42.66 17.32 13.25
N GLU A 812 -42.81 16.03 13.52
CA GLU A 812 -44.13 15.42 13.75
C GLU A 812 -44.15 14.44 14.94
N GLY A 813 -43.10 14.46 15.78
CA GLY A 813 -43.00 13.55 16.91
C GLY A 813 -43.02 12.08 16.47
N HIS A 814 -43.77 11.26 17.19
CA HIS A 814 -43.86 9.82 16.92
C HIS A 814 -44.36 9.50 15.51
N LEU A 815 -45.31 10.27 14.97
CA LEU A 815 -45.86 10.06 13.62
C LEU A 815 -44.79 10.23 12.54
N GLY A 816 -43.88 11.20 12.70
CA GLY A 816 -42.79 11.41 11.75
C GLY A 816 -41.75 10.29 11.78
N ALA A 817 -41.52 9.69 12.95
CA ALA A 817 -40.67 8.52 13.09
C ALA A 817 -41.29 7.27 12.43
N ASP A 818 -42.58 7.04 12.65
CA ASP A 818 -43.31 5.91 12.08
C ASP A 818 -43.28 5.94 10.55
N LYS A 819 -43.52 7.11 9.94
CA LYS A 819 -43.40 7.31 8.49
C LYS A 819 -42.03 6.92 7.94
N LEU A 820 -40.95 7.15 8.69
CA LEU A 820 -39.60 6.74 8.26
C LEU A 820 -39.41 5.23 8.38
N ILE A 821 -39.88 4.63 9.47
CA ILE A 821 -39.77 3.20 9.73
C ILE A 821 -40.60 2.38 8.74
N ASP A 822 -41.83 2.80 8.45
CA ASP A 822 -42.72 2.12 7.49
C ASP A 822 -42.09 2.10 6.09
N LYS A 823 -41.43 3.19 5.69
CA LYS A 823 -40.69 3.24 4.43
C LYS A 823 -39.53 2.25 4.37
N LEU A 824 -38.83 2.03 5.49
CA LEU A 824 -37.76 1.02 5.56
C LEU A 824 -38.34 -0.40 5.43
N TYR A 825 -39.50 -0.68 6.01
CA TYR A 825 -40.19 -1.97 5.84
C TYR A 825 -40.69 -2.20 4.42
N ILE A 826 -41.34 -1.20 3.81
CA ILE A 826 -41.78 -1.27 2.41
C ILE A 826 -40.58 -1.51 1.50
N ALA A 827 -39.48 -0.82 1.75
CA ALA A 827 -38.25 -0.99 0.98
C ALA A 827 -37.58 -2.36 1.18
N ALA A 828 -37.71 -2.97 2.35
CA ALA A 828 -37.27 -4.34 2.59
C ALA A 828 -38.15 -5.38 1.88
N ALA A 829 -39.46 -5.12 1.78
CA ALA A 829 -40.43 -6.02 1.16
C ALA A 829 -40.38 -6.00 -0.38
N ASP A 830 -40.05 -4.84 -0.97
CA ASP A 830 -39.81 -4.69 -2.41
C ASP A 830 -38.44 -4.02 -2.68
N PRO A 831 -37.32 -4.76 -2.51
CA PRO A 831 -35.97 -4.22 -2.63
C PRO A 831 -35.62 -3.57 -3.98
N GLU A 832 -36.21 -4.09 -5.06
CA GLU A 832 -35.98 -3.62 -6.43
C GLU A 832 -36.99 -2.52 -6.82
N GLY A 833 -38.01 -2.30 -5.97
CA GLY A 833 -39.01 -1.26 -6.11
C GLY A 833 -38.44 0.15 -6.13
N ARG A 834 -39.09 1.03 -6.91
CA ARG A 834 -38.65 2.42 -7.10
C ARG A 834 -38.47 3.16 -5.77
N ASP A 835 -39.39 2.96 -4.82
CA ASP A 835 -39.36 3.62 -3.52
C ASP A 835 -38.22 3.09 -2.63
N ALA A 836 -37.87 1.80 -2.75
CA ALA A 836 -36.73 1.22 -2.05
C ALA A 836 -35.40 1.79 -2.55
N LEU A 837 -35.23 1.88 -3.87
CA LEU A 837 -34.06 2.49 -4.50
C LEU A 837 -33.93 3.99 -4.17
N LEU A 838 -35.06 4.71 -4.08
CA LEU A 838 -35.09 6.12 -3.68
C LEU A 838 -34.76 6.31 -2.20
N LEU A 839 -35.31 5.47 -1.32
CA LEU A 839 -35.01 5.48 0.10
C LEU A 839 -33.54 5.14 0.34
N GLN A 840 -33.04 4.10 -0.34
CA GLN A 840 -31.62 3.82 -0.41
C GLN A 840 -30.91 5.08 -0.83
N ASP A 841 -31.12 5.64 -2.03
CA ASP A 841 -30.48 6.86 -2.57
C ASP A 841 -30.59 8.12 -1.70
N SER A 842 -31.56 8.19 -0.81
CA SER A 842 -31.63 9.22 0.22
C SER A 842 -30.60 8.99 1.35
N LEU A 843 -30.36 7.76 1.81
CA LEU A 843 -29.52 7.45 3.00
C LEU A 843 -27.98 7.73 2.86
N LYS A 844 -27.18 7.13 1.95
CA LYS A 844 -25.84 7.69 1.49
C LYS A 844 -25.85 9.19 1.25
N ARG A 845 -26.81 9.76 0.51
CA ARG A 845 -26.73 11.19 0.21
C ARG A 845 -26.70 11.94 1.54
N LEU A 846 -27.56 11.54 2.49
CA LEU A 846 -27.57 12.05 3.86
C LEU A 846 -26.31 11.73 4.69
N HIS A 847 -25.57 10.66 4.37
CA HIS A 847 -24.33 10.23 5.07
C HIS A 847 -23.22 11.27 5.02
N SER A 848 -23.08 11.93 3.87
CA SER A 848 -22.03 12.93 3.61
C SER A 848 -22.61 14.26 3.16
N ASN A 849 -23.91 14.49 3.39
CA ASN A 849 -24.57 15.73 3.02
C ASN A 849 -24.01 16.89 3.87
N VAL A 850 -23.39 17.85 3.19
CA VAL A 850 -22.72 19.03 3.77
C VAL A 850 -23.71 19.89 4.55
N GLU A 851 -24.90 20.13 4.02
CA GLU A 851 -25.94 20.97 4.66
C GLU A 851 -26.42 20.35 5.99
N ALA A 852 -26.53 19.03 6.05
CA ALA A 852 -26.90 18.29 7.25
C ALA A 852 -25.73 18.20 8.25
N VAL A 853 -24.47 18.22 7.78
CA VAL A 853 -23.28 18.38 8.64
C VAL A 853 -23.24 19.80 9.22
N GLU A 854 -23.45 20.83 8.41
CA GLU A 854 -23.44 22.23 8.82
C GLU A 854 -24.64 22.59 9.72
N ALA A 855 -25.79 21.95 9.52
CA ALA A 855 -26.95 22.04 10.41
C ALA A 855 -26.74 21.35 11.78
N SER A 856 -25.58 20.70 11.98
CA SER A 856 -25.23 19.98 13.18
C SER A 856 -24.03 20.63 13.89
N PHE A 857 -24.22 21.15 15.09
CA PHE A 857 -23.13 21.75 15.88
C PHE A 857 -22.60 20.78 16.95
N SER A 858 -21.30 20.47 16.92
CA SER A 858 -20.62 19.63 17.92
C SER A 858 -20.30 20.42 19.19
N HIS A 859 -20.72 19.92 20.36
CA HIS A 859 -20.33 20.49 21.66
C HIS A 859 -19.22 19.68 22.36
N GLY A 860 -18.39 18.96 21.58
CA GLY A 860 -17.29 18.17 22.13
C GLY A 860 -17.77 16.96 22.93
N ILE A 861 -16.94 16.45 23.85
CA ILE A 861 -17.23 15.23 24.61
C ILE A 861 -18.12 15.56 25.82
N MET A 862 -19.30 14.93 25.92
CA MET A 862 -20.19 15.07 27.08
C MET A 862 -20.53 13.73 27.73
N ASP A 863 -20.85 13.73 29.02
CA ASP A 863 -21.38 12.55 29.70
C ASP A 863 -22.92 12.50 29.62
N LEU A 864 -23.51 11.32 29.87
CA LEU A 864 -24.96 11.13 29.79
C LEU A 864 -25.75 12.00 30.78
N LYS A 865 -25.17 12.33 31.95
CA LYS A 865 -25.83 13.13 32.99
C LYS A 865 -25.96 14.59 32.54
N LYS A 866 -24.97 15.13 31.84
CA LYS A 866 -25.02 16.44 31.21
C LYS A 866 -26.09 16.51 30.12
N ILE A 867 -26.21 15.48 29.28
CA ILE A 867 -27.25 15.44 28.23
C ILE A 867 -28.64 15.37 28.84
N GLN A 868 -28.83 14.56 29.88
CA GLN A 868 -30.07 14.50 30.64
C GLN A 868 -30.44 15.89 31.19
N THR A 869 -29.48 16.56 31.82
CA THR A 869 -29.66 17.91 32.39
C THR A 869 -30.04 18.92 31.31
N LEU A 870 -29.38 18.89 30.15
CA LEU A 870 -29.71 19.76 29.02
C LEU A 870 -31.13 19.52 28.48
N LEU A 871 -31.52 18.25 28.34
CA LEU A 871 -32.87 17.88 27.93
C LEU A 871 -33.91 18.30 28.98
N GLU A 872 -33.59 18.33 30.27
CA GLU A 872 -34.52 18.78 31.32
C GLU A 872 -34.63 20.31 31.40
N LEU A 873 -33.52 21.05 31.25
CA LEU A 873 -33.46 22.51 31.41
C LEU A 873 -34.15 23.30 30.29
N LYS A 874 -34.21 22.75 29.08
CA LYS A 874 -34.72 23.46 27.90
C LYS A 874 -36.16 23.09 27.65
N SER A 875 -37.07 24.06 27.47
CA SER A 875 -38.50 23.82 27.20
C SER A 875 -38.82 23.46 25.74
N GLU A 876 -37.80 23.31 24.90
CA GLU A 876 -37.92 23.09 23.46
C GLU A 876 -37.65 21.63 23.05
N THR A 877 -38.14 21.25 21.86
CA THR A 877 -37.79 19.98 21.20
C THR A 877 -36.31 19.97 20.87
N MET A 878 -35.60 18.92 21.29
CA MET A 878 -34.14 18.80 21.10
C MET A 878 -33.74 17.37 20.79
N MET A 879 -32.82 17.21 19.83
CA MET A 879 -32.30 15.91 19.41
C MET A 879 -30.77 15.94 19.43
N PHE A 880 -30.17 14.91 20.00
CA PHE A 880 -28.74 14.69 20.07
C PHE A 880 -28.39 13.39 19.36
N ALA A 881 -27.44 13.44 18.43
CA ALA A 881 -26.74 12.22 18.01
C ALA A 881 -25.81 11.76 19.13
N ILE A 882 -25.64 10.45 19.31
CA ILE A 882 -24.63 9.83 20.16
C ILE A 882 -23.74 9.01 19.25
N ASN A 883 -22.51 9.47 19.02
CA ASN A 883 -21.56 8.82 18.12
C ASN A 883 -20.51 8.03 18.91
N SER A 884 -20.00 6.96 18.31
CA SER A 884 -18.78 6.25 18.69
C SER A 884 -17.80 6.28 17.50
N LYS A 885 -16.66 5.57 17.59
CA LYS A 885 -15.71 5.47 16.46
C LYS A 885 -16.32 4.85 15.20
N SER A 886 -17.37 4.03 15.33
CA SER A 886 -17.93 3.23 14.23
C SER A 886 -19.46 3.14 14.20
N HIS A 887 -20.18 3.78 15.13
CA HIS A 887 -21.66 3.70 15.24
C HIS A 887 -22.28 5.04 15.65
N SER A 888 -23.52 5.27 15.25
CA SER A 888 -24.30 6.47 15.60
C SER A 888 -25.70 6.10 16.06
N MET A 889 -26.12 6.68 17.17
CA MET A 889 -27.44 6.56 17.79
C MET A 889 -28.05 7.95 18.02
N LEU A 890 -29.30 8.02 18.50
CA LEU A 890 -29.99 9.26 18.82
C LEU A 890 -30.59 9.21 20.23
N VAL A 891 -30.48 10.33 20.95
CA VAL A 891 -31.24 10.62 22.17
C VAL A 891 -31.89 12.00 22.04
N GLY A 892 -33.13 12.16 22.46
CA GLY A 892 -33.77 13.46 22.35
C GLY A 892 -35.11 13.54 23.04
N LYS A 893 -35.75 14.70 22.93
CA LYS A 893 -37.11 14.92 23.39
C LYS A 893 -37.91 15.75 22.39
N THR A 894 -39.20 15.50 22.34
CA THR A 894 -40.17 16.36 21.66
C THR A 894 -41.10 16.96 22.69
N VAL A 895 -41.49 18.23 22.50
CA VAL A 895 -42.43 18.93 23.36
C VAL A 895 -43.72 19.20 22.58
N SER A 896 -44.86 18.81 23.15
CA SER A 896 -46.20 19.07 22.61
C SER A 896 -47.09 19.58 23.75
N GLY A 897 -47.44 20.87 23.70
CA GLY A 897 -48.02 21.57 24.84
C GLY A 897 -47.09 21.52 26.05
N GLU A 898 -47.62 21.14 27.22
CA GLU A 898 -46.83 20.98 28.46
C GLU A 898 -46.16 19.59 28.58
N GLN A 899 -46.42 18.67 27.64
CA GLN A 899 -45.93 17.30 27.73
C GLN A 899 -44.66 17.08 26.90
N SER A 900 -43.62 16.54 27.54
CA SER A 900 -42.39 16.10 26.87
C SER A 900 -42.38 14.57 26.70
N THR A 901 -42.03 14.09 25.51
CA THR A 901 -41.72 12.67 25.25
C THR A 901 -40.25 12.53 24.92
N TYR A 902 -39.59 11.55 25.52
CA TYR A 902 -38.16 11.31 25.38
C TYR A 902 -37.90 10.08 24.52
N TYR A 903 -36.88 10.11 23.67
CA TYR A 903 -36.61 9.06 22.69
C TYR A 903 -35.17 8.57 22.75
N PHE A 904 -35.00 7.27 22.49
CA PHE A 904 -33.74 6.66 22.14
C PHE A 904 -33.92 5.89 20.83
N TYR A 905 -33.02 6.09 19.88
CA TYR A 905 -33.01 5.36 18.61
C TYR A 905 -31.63 4.80 18.33
N ASP A 906 -31.59 3.48 18.13
CA ASP A 906 -30.41 2.76 17.65
C ASP A 906 -30.76 2.12 16.30
N PRO A 907 -30.14 2.54 15.18
CA PRO A 907 -30.36 1.96 13.87
C PRO A 907 -30.16 0.45 13.79
N ASN A 908 -29.38 -0.16 14.69
CA ASN A 908 -29.19 -1.61 14.72
C ASN A 908 -30.39 -2.35 15.33
N PHE A 909 -31.35 -1.66 15.94
CA PHE A 909 -32.48 -2.27 16.64
C PHE A 909 -33.82 -1.58 16.34
N GLY A 910 -33.96 -0.31 16.70
CA GLY A 910 -35.24 0.39 16.64
C GLY A 910 -35.32 1.67 17.48
N LEU A 911 -36.52 2.26 17.51
CA LEU A 911 -36.89 3.47 18.26
C LEU A 911 -37.67 3.11 19.51
N PHE A 912 -37.29 3.71 20.64
CA PHE A 912 -37.86 3.51 21.97
C PHE A 912 -38.29 4.86 22.56
N SER A 913 -39.46 4.94 23.21
CA SER A 913 -40.00 6.20 23.75
C SER A 913 -40.36 6.13 25.24
N PHE A 914 -40.14 7.21 25.99
CA PHE A 914 -40.30 7.28 27.44
C PHE A 914 -41.08 8.53 27.86
N LYS A 915 -41.89 8.40 28.92
CA LYS A 915 -42.58 9.56 29.54
C LYS A 915 -41.64 10.52 30.28
N ASN A 916 -40.47 10.05 30.69
CA ASN A 916 -39.58 10.79 31.61
C ASN A 916 -38.11 10.51 31.27
N SER A 917 -37.30 11.58 31.26
CA SER A 917 -35.84 11.56 31.12
C SER A 917 -35.17 10.58 32.09
N LYS A 918 -35.57 10.55 33.37
CA LYS A 918 -34.96 9.65 34.38
C LYS A 918 -35.04 8.18 33.97
N ARG A 919 -36.18 7.75 33.43
CA ARG A 919 -36.37 6.36 32.97
C ARG A 919 -35.49 6.09 31.75
N LEU A 920 -35.54 6.95 30.74
CA LEU A 920 -34.69 6.85 29.54
C LEU A 920 -33.20 6.72 29.90
N PHE A 921 -32.66 7.64 30.69
CA PHE A 921 -31.23 7.68 30.99
C PHE A 921 -30.77 6.55 31.92
N SER A 922 -31.64 6.07 32.83
CA SER A 922 -31.38 4.84 33.60
C SER A 922 -31.28 3.62 32.69
N SER A 923 -32.21 3.46 31.76
CA SER A 923 -32.23 2.35 30.79
C SER A 923 -31.05 2.41 29.83
N LEU A 924 -30.72 3.61 29.33
CA LEU A 924 -29.59 3.85 28.44
C LEU A 924 -28.25 3.55 29.12
N ASN A 925 -28.06 3.95 30.38
CA ASN A 925 -26.85 3.63 31.14
C ASN A 925 -26.68 2.10 31.30
N LYS A 926 -27.76 1.36 31.58
CA LYS A 926 -27.73 -0.11 31.65
C LYS A 926 -27.42 -0.74 30.29
N PHE A 927 -28.06 -0.27 29.22
CA PHE A 927 -27.86 -0.74 27.84
C PHE A 927 -26.40 -0.61 27.41
N LEU A 928 -25.80 0.58 27.59
CA LEU A 928 -24.44 0.88 27.17
C LEU A 928 -23.38 0.13 28.01
N ARG A 929 -23.63 -0.03 29.32
CA ARG A 929 -22.75 -0.82 30.21
C ARG A 929 -22.77 -2.30 29.88
N LYS A 930 -23.94 -2.91 29.69
CA LYS A 930 -24.09 -4.35 29.37
C LYS A 930 -23.37 -4.72 28.07
N ARG A 931 -23.23 -3.77 27.14
CA ARG A 931 -22.56 -3.96 25.85
C ARG A 931 -21.07 -3.57 25.83
N LYS A 932 -20.48 -3.10 26.95
CA LYS A 932 -19.07 -2.65 27.08
C LYS A 932 -18.59 -1.58 26.08
N TRP A 933 -19.43 -0.61 25.70
CA TRP A 933 -19.03 0.47 24.78
C TRP A 933 -18.27 1.60 25.51
N LEU A 934 -17.04 1.93 25.07
CA LEU A 934 -16.36 3.19 25.40
C LEU A 934 -16.92 4.29 24.47
N ILE A 935 -17.58 5.31 25.02
CA ILE A 935 -18.29 6.33 24.22
C ILE A 935 -17.65 7.71 24.41
N THR A 936 -17.27 8.35 23.30
CA THR A 936 -17.06 9.80 23.21
C THR A 936 -18.32 10.43 22.64
N ILE A 937 -19.15 11.06 23.47
CA ILE A 937 -20.44 11.59 23.03
C ILE A 937 -20.25 12.96 22.37
N GLN A 938 -20.49 13.08 21.06
CA GLN A 938 -20.62 14.36 20.37
C GLN A 938 -22.09 14.79 20.30
N PRO A 939 -22.48 15.90 20.91
CA PRO A 939 -23.87 16.39 20.88
C PRO A 939 -24.16 17.12 19.57
N MET A 940 -25.38 16.96 19.06
CA MET A 940 -26.00 17.89 18.11
C MET A 940 -27.00 18.76 18.85
N LYS A 941 -27.00 20.07 18.63
CA LYS A 941 -28.11 20.95 19.01
C LYS A 941 -28.61 21.58 17.72
N LEU A 942 -29.86 21.31 17.34
CA LEU A 942 -30.53 22.15 16.36
C LEU A 942 -30.86 23.47 17.06
N ILE A 943 -30.19 24.56 16.68
CA ILE A 943 -30.69 25.90 16.95
C ILE A 943 -31.67 26.25 15.84
N ILE A 944 -32.86 26.65 16.27
CA ILE A 944 -34.09 27.01 15.55
C ILE A 944 -33.93 28.07 14.43
N ASN A 945 -32.75 28.65 14.22
CA ASN A 945 -32.53 29.73 13.25
C ASN A 945 -32.20 29.28 11.82
N LEU A 946 -33.00 28.35 11.29
CA LEU A 946 -33.21 28.21 9.84
C LEU A 946 -34.70 28.09 9.52
N HIS A 947 -35.51 28.90 10.21
CA HIS A 947 -36.91 29.14 9.85
C HIS A 947 -37.10 29.82 8.48
N LEU A 948 -36.04 30.30 7.80
CA LEU A 948 -36.16 31.05 6.55
C LEU A 948 -35.50 30.40 5.30
N ASN A 949 -34.37 29.70 5.39
CA ASN A 949 -33.76 29.08 4.19
C ASN A 949 -34.11 27.60 3.96
N TRP A 950 -34.59 26.88 4.98
CA TRP A 950 -35.20 25.55 4.76
C TRP A 950 -36.52 25.68 3.99
N PHE A 951 -37.25 26.79 4.18
CA PHE A 951 -38.51 27.09 3.48
C PHE A 951 -38.32 27.47 2.00
N LEU A 952 -37.21 28.13 1.62
CA LEU A 952 -36.93 28.49 0.22
C LEU A 952 -36.44 27.29 -0.61
N LEU A 953 -35.59 26.41 -0.05
CA LEU A 953 -35.11 25.23 -0.77
C LEU A 953 -36.15 24.09 -0.84
N ILE A 954 -36.97 23.89 0.19
CA ILE A 954 -38.01 22.85 0.19
C ILE A 954 -39.26 23.30 -0.57
N ARG A 955 -39.70 24.58 -0.54
CA ARG A 955 -40.81 25.02 -1.40
C ARG A 955 -40.49 24.95 -2.89
N MET A 956 -39.23 25.15 -3.31
CA MET A 956 -38.88 25.12 -4.74
C MET A 956 -38.64 23.69 -5.28
N LYS A 957 -38.26 22.72 -4.44
CA LYS A 957 -38.04 21.32 -4.89
C LYS A 957 -39.16 20.33 -4.53
N TRP A 958 -39.91 20.53 -3.45
CA TRP A 958 -41.06 19.66 -3.12
C TRP A 958 -42.36 20.03 -3.87
N ARG A 959 -42.55 21.29 -4.33
CA ARG A 959 -43.71 21.63 -5.18
C ARG A 959 -43.65 21.03 -6.59
N ARG A 960 -42.47 20.68 -7.10
CA ARG A 960 -42.34 20.05 -8.44
C ARG A 960 -42.61 18.54 -8.45
N CYS A 961 -42.63 17.87 -7.29
CA CYS A 961 -42.89 16.43 -7.22
C CYS A 961 -44.26 16.06 -6.65
N LEU A 962 -45.00 16.98 -6.01
CA LEU A 962 -46.36 16.69 -5.52
C LEU A 962 -47.50 17.24 -6.41
N LEU A 963 -47.18 18.09 -7.41
CA LEU A 963 -48.17 18.61 -8.38
C LEU A 963 -48.22 17.80 -9.69
N ALA A 964 -47.67 16.58 -9.69
CA ALA A 964 -47.80 15.63 -10.79
C ALA A 964 -48.54 14.34 -10.37
N THR A 965 -49.23 14.35 -9.21
CA THR A 965 -50.10 13.25 -8.79
C THR A 965 -51.21 13.72 -7.84
N ILE A 966 -51.90 14.79 -8.24
CA ILE A 966 -53.37 14.89 -8.29
C ILE A 966 -53.70 15.33 -9.71
#